data_AF-A0A8T8I9H1-F1
#
_entry.id   AF-A0A8T8I9H1-F1
#
_cell.length_a   1.000
_cell.length_b   1.000
_cell.length_c   1.000
_cell.angle_alpha   90.00
_cell.angle_beta   90.00
_cell.angle_gamma   90.00
#
_symmetry.space_group_name_H-M   'P 1'
#
loop_
_entity.id
_entity.type
_entity.pdbx_description
1 polymer ?
#
loop_
_entity_poly.entity_id
_entity_poly.type
_entity_poly.pdbx_seq_one_letter_code
_entity_poly.pdbx_strand_id
1 'polypeptide(L)'
;MKKFFTSVLLVLTLLLAPSVVHAQSYEIQFDAASRARANEVFQLLQSNADASEEEKLDLVSNYFKATPYVANRLVGDATTDEQLVLDLNGLDCFTYVDYIEAFKRSSNIDEFISALRDVRYINGEVTYLKRKHFFSDWFSEPSTVATDVLAQPEYADIIKSEDVAINQGANGPYIQGLAVRQRTINYIPRENLTEETLKKLKTGDYIGLRTSIAGLDVTHCGIVIQKEDGTYMRHASSQSAYKQVIDQKLTDYFDVYKRPTGILVFRSNTTFKKQATPALIQTTESSQQLLNKAFETLKENETKTPQEQLDALTKLFLATPYVANRLVGDINTPEHLVVAVDELDCFTFVDYIEAFKRSSNATEFTQALSKVRYIDGNVTYLNRKHFFSDWIAENEMLATDALLDPQYASIVKSDVVNLNEGAKGVYIKGLLPKQRQINYIPRDQLTPELLKTFKTGDYIGLRTSIPGLDVTHCGIIIQKEDGTYMRHASSQKAFRQVIDQKITDYFGVYKSPIGIVVFRPTTDFVQQTPPAVEPTAPVETMPTAPTANTVEKLTQNDVTVAANNLTTNTVLSVTPVESEIKALGNALASVYDITLMENGVNVQGDFTVTIAKTKGNTVTNVYYVSEDGTTKEEIPFTQTETHVTFKTTHFSKYALVYATEQGNKQENTVENKQENKVTTLPETGSVTYLPIAILMLLLSVGFMSVRKEK
;
A
#
# COMPACT_ATOMS: atom_id res chain seq x y z
N MET A 1 54.89 12.27 59.08
CA MET A 1 54.80 13.70 58.68
C MET A 1 54.93 13.75 57.17
N LYS A 2 54.07 14.34 56.33
CA LYS A 2 52.79 15.04 56.38
C LYS A 2 52.27 14.88 54.94
N LYS A 3 51.05 14.38 54.70
CA LYS A 3 49.87 15.21 54.42
C LYS A 3 50.21 16.45 53.58
N PHE A 4 49.79 16.50 52.33
CA PHE A 4 49.18 17.64 51.63
C PHE A 4 49.00 17.24 50.14
N PHE A 5 47.93 17.73 49.50
CA PHE A 5 47.43 17.33 48.17
C PHE A 5 46.41 16.18 48.13
N THR A 6 45.46 16.23 49.05
CA THR A 6 44.06 15.97 48.72
C THR A 6 43.38 17.33 48.54
N SER A 7 42.53 17.46 47.51
CA SER A 7 41.74 18.63 47.10
C SER A 7 42.25 19.36 45.86
N VAL A 8 41.32 19.59 44.92
CA VAL A 8 41.43 20.24 43.60
C VAL A 8 41.76 19.30 42.43
N LEU A 9 40.86 18.34 42.15
CA LEU A 9 40.48 17.98 40.77
C LEU A 9 39.13 17.24 40.77
N LEU A 10 38.07 17.93 41.19
CA LEU A 10 36.70 17.40 41.13
C LEU A 10 35.70 18.50 40.77
N VAL A 11 35.92 19.25 39.69
CA VAL A 11 34.86 20.03 39.01
C VAL A 11 35.30 20.30 37.57
N LEU A 12 35.16 19.34 36.64
CA LEU A 12 34.82 19.60 35.21
C LEU A 12 34.64 18.31 34.39
N THR A 13 33.75 17.42 34.80
CA THR A 13 33.15 16.42 33.89
C THR A 13 31.64 16.44 34.12
N LEU A 14 31.04 17.57 33.79
CA LEU A 14 29.58 17.69 33.68
C LEU A 14 29.18 17.06 32.34
N LEU A 15 28.67 15.82 32.43
CA LEU A 15 27.57 15.29 31.63
C LEU A 15 27.50 15.73 30.15
N LEU A 16 28.27 15.08 29.29
CA LEU A 16 27.78 14.75 27.94
C LEU A 16 27.16 13.36 28.03
N ALA A 17 25.99 13.27 28.65
CA ALA A 17 25.11 12.15 28.35
C ALA A 17 24.78 12.26 26.85
N PRO A 18 24.97 11.21 26.04
CA PRO A 18 24.43 11.23 24.69
C PRO A 18 22.94 11.53 24.83
N SER A 19 22.48 12.60 24.19
CA SER A 19 21.07 12.91 24.08
C SER A 19 20.39 11.65 23.54
N VAL A 20 19.70 10.93 24.41
CA VAL A 20 18.77 9.89 23.99
C VAL A 20 17.71 10.66 23.22
N VAL A 21 17.82 10.63 21.89
CA VAL A 21 16.73 11.06 21.00
C VAL A 21 15.59 10.14 21.36
N HIS A 22 14.69 10.61 22.23
CA HIS A 22 13.45 9.91 22.50
C HIS A 22 12.69 9.96 21.19
N ALA A 23 12.54 8.81 20.54
CA ALA A 23 11.62 8.68 19.43
C ALA A 23 10.24 9.10 19.95
N GLN A 24 9.71 10.19 19.42
CA GLN A 24 8.37 10.63 19.76
C GLN A 24 7.40 9.51 19.32
N SER A 25 6.64 8.96 20.27
CA SER A 25 5.58 8.00 19.94
C SER A 25 4.37 8.78 19.42
N TYR A 26 4.02 8.60 18.15
CA TYR A 26 2.80 9.12 17.53
C TYR A 26 2.09 7.98 16.78
N GLU A 27 0.77 8.10 16.61
CA GLU A 27 -0.02 7.12 15.86
C GLU A 27 0.11 7.36 14.35
N ILE A 28 0.21 6.26 13.58
CA ILE A 28 0.22 6.29 12.12
C ILE A 28 -1.10 5.70 11.63
N GLN A 29 -1.89 6.50 10.92
CA GLN A 29 -3.09 6.01 10.24
C GLN A 29 -2.76 5.72 8.78
N PHE A 30 -2.66 4.43 8.43
CA PHE A 30 -2.39 4.00 7.06
C PHE A 30 -3.15 2.72 6.74
N ASP A 31 -4.37 2.89 6.22
CA ASP A 31 -5.26 1.77 5.89
C ASP A 31 -4.74 0.93 4.70
N ALA A 32 -5.31 -0.26 4.53
CA ALA A 32 -4.87 -1.21 3.52
C ALA A 32 -5.10 -0.72 2.08
N ALA A 33 -6.18 0.02 1.81
CA ALA A 33 -6.47 0.55 0.48
C ALA A 33 -5.48 1.65 0.11
N SER A 34 -5.21 2.58 1.04
CA SER A 34 -4.18 3.60 0.88
C SER A 34 -2.80 2.96 0.68
N ARG A 35 -2.48 1.89 1.41
CA ARG A 35 -1.20 1.17 1.25
C ARG A 35 -1.07 0.52 -0.13
N ALA A 36 -2.16 -0.08 -0.63
CA ALA A 36 -2.20 -0.63 -1.99
C ALA A 36 -1.94 0.46 -3.04
N ARG A 37 -2.63 1.60 -2.95
CA ARG A 37 -2.41 2.74 -3.85
C ARG A 37 -0.97 3.24 -3.83
N ALA A 38 -0.35 3.32 -2.65
CA ALA A 38 1.05 3.71 -2.54
C ALA A 38 2.00 2.71 -3.23
N ASN A 39 1.75 1.40 -3.08
CA ASN A 39 2.50 0.37 -3.78
C ASN A 39 2.33 0.46 -5.30
N GLU A 40 1.12 0.71 -5.80
CA GLU A 40 0.85 0.92 -7.24
C GLU A 40 1.63 2.12 -7.79
N VAL A 41 1.72 3.22 -7.04
CA VAL A 41 2.54 4.37 -7.42
C VAL A 41 4.03 4.01 -7.49
N PHE A 42 4.56 3.24 -6.53
CA PHE A 42 5.94 2.78 -6.60
C PHE A 42 6.21 1.84 -7.77
N GLN A 43 5.26 0.96 -8.09
CA GLN A 43 5.33 0.12 -9.29
C GLN A 43 5.31 0.96 -10.56
N LEU A 44 4.46 1.98 -10.63
CA LEU A 44 4.41 2.92 -11.75
C LEU A 44 5.76 3.64 -11.93
N LEU A 45 6.35 4.12 -10.85
CA LEU A 45 7.67 4.76 -10.85
C LEU A 45 8.79 3.79 -11.24
N GLN A 46 8.70 2.53 -10.83
CA GLN A 46 9.68 1.50 -11.15
C GLN A 46 9.62 1.10 -12.63
N SER A 47 8.42 0.91 -13.19
CA SER A 47 8.21 0.62 -14.61
C SER A 47 8.62 1.78 -15.52
N ASN A 48 8.66 2.99 -14.98
CA ASN A 48 9.09 4.20 -15.66
C ASN A 48 10.40 4.75 -15.08
N ALA A 49 11.32 3.87 -14.65
CA ALA A 49 12.56 4.27 -13.98
C ALA A 49 13.43 5.22 -14.84
N ASP A 50 13.40 5.06 -16.17
CA ASP A 50 14.18 5.86 -17.12
C ASP A 50 13.45 7.14 -17.58
N ALA A 51 12.18 7.32 -17.19
CA ALA A 51 11.43 8.53 -17.51
C ALA A 51 12.08 9.76 -16.85
N SER A 52 11.95 10.90 -17.51
CA SER A 52 12.40 12.19 -16.99
C SER A 52 11.67 12.58 -15.70
N GLU A 53 12.22 13.55 -14.97
CA GLU A 53 11.61 14.04 -13.73
C GLU A 53 10.20 14.62 -13.97
N GLU A 54 9.97 15.28 -15.10
CA GLU A 54 8.68 15.85 -15.46
C GLU A 54 7.67 14.76 -15.81
N GLU A 55 8.08 13.72 -16.55
CA GLU A 55 7.24 12.56 -16.86
C GLU A 55 6.88 11.76 -15.60
N LYS A 56 7.84 11.49 -14.72
CA LYS A 56 7.57 10.82 -13.43
C LYS A 56 6.59 11.61 -12.59
N LEU A 57 6.76 12.93 -12.54
CA LEU A 57 5.85 13.78 -11.80
C LEU A 57 4.45 13.79 -12.42
N ASP A 58 4.33 13.87 -13.75
CA ASP A 58 3.03 13.78 -14.40
C ASP A 58 2.40 12.40 -14.12
N LEU A 59 3.12 11.30 -14.26
CA LEU A 59 2.65 9.94 -13.95
C LEU A 59 2.09 9.82 -12.53
N VAL A 60 2.88 10.19 -11.51
CA VAL A 60 2.47 10.07 -10.10
C VAL A 60 1.31 11.00 -9.79
N SER A 61 1.35 12.24 -10.26
CA SER A 61 0.28 13.21 -10.01
C SER A 61 -1.01 12.87 -10.77
N ASN A 62 -0.92 12.28 -11.96
CA ASN A 62 -2.03 11.86 -12.80
C ASN A 62 -2.73 10.61 -12.23
N TYR A 63 -1.98 9.69 -11.60
CA TYR A 63 -2.55 8.52 -10.92
C TYR A 63 -3.65 8.89 -9.90
N PHE A 64 -3.54 10.08 -9.28
CA PHE A 64 -4.53 10.56 -8.32
C PHE A 64 -5.69 11.33 -8.94
N LYS A 65 -5.74 11.55 -10.25
CA LYS A 65 -6.93 12.18 -10.88
C LYS A 65 -8.19 11.38 -10.57
N ALA A 66 -9.29 12.11 -10.49
CA ALA A 66 -10.58 11.61 -10.03
C ALA A 66 -10.65 11.11 -8.58
N THR A 67 -9.56 11.15 -7.81
CA THR A 67 -9.62 10.86 -6.38
C THR A 67 -10.53 11.89 -5.69
N PRO A 68 -11.53 11.46 -4.90
CA PRO A 68 -12.49 12.36 -4.28
C PRO A 68 -11.87 13.44 -3.41
N TYR A 69 -12.46 14.63 -3.46
CA TYR A 69 -12.14 15.72 -2.55
C TYR A 69 -12.80 15.47 -1.20
N VAL A 70 -11.99 15.44 -0.13
CA VAL A 70 -12.48 15.29 1.24
C VAL A 70 -11.75 16.29 2.13
N ALA A 71 -12.50 17.18 2.79
CA ALA A 71 -11.92 18.18 3.68
C ALA A 71 -11.47 17.58 5.02
N ASN A 72 -10.52 18.24 5.69
CA ASN A 72 -10.09 17.94 7.07
C ASN A 72 -9.63 16.49 7.25
N ARG A 73 -8.78 15.98 6.34
CA ARG A 73 -8.29 14.60 6.42
C ARG A 73 -7.31 14.35 7.55
N LEU A 74 -6.55 15.38 7.94
CA LEU A 74 -5.52 15.26 8.97
C LEU A 74 -6.12 15.31 10.36
N VAL A 75 -5.56 14.52 11.28
CA VAL A 75 -5.97 14.43 12.69
C VAL A 75 -5.00 15.23 13.56
N GLY A 76 -5.57 15.99 14.49
CA GLY A 76 -4.86 16.78 15.49
C GLY A 76 -5.22 18.27 15.44
N ASP A 77 -5.32 18.85 16.62
CA ASP A 77 -5.65 20.26 16.86
C ASP A 77 -5.08 20.73 18.22
N ALA A 78 -5.56 21.86 18.75
CA ALA A 78 -5.10 22.40 20.04
C ALA A 78 -5.48 21.53 21.26
N THR A 79 -6.40 20.58 21.08
CA THR A 79 -6.99 19.72 22.12
C THR A 79 -6.91 18.22 21.80
N THR A 80 -6.64 17.87 20.55
CA THR A 80 -6.51 16.49 20.05
C THR A 80 -5.06 16.24 19.66
N ASP A 81 -4.47 15.15 20.17
CA ASP A 81 -3.11 14.75 19.80
C ASP A 81 -2.98 14.53 18.27
N GLU A 82 -1.85 14.98 17.74
CA GLU A 82 -1.52 14.90 16.33
C GLU A 82 -1.20 13.46 15.91
N GLN A 83 -1.65 13.08 14.71
CA GLN A 83 -1.33 11.77 14.12
C GLN A 83 -0.77 11.92 12.71
N LEU A 84 0.03 10.94 12.27
CA LEU A 84 0.50 10.89 10.89
C LEU A 84 -0.52 10.14 10.04
N VAL A 85 -1.37 10.88 9.33
CA VAL A 85 -2.42 10.33 8.46
C VAL A 85 -1.91 10.14 7.02
N LEU A 86 -2.03 8.93 6.50
CA LEU A 86 -1.74 8.52 5.13
C LEU A 86 -3.01 7.97 4.46
N ASP A 87 -4.02 8.83 4.29
CA ASP A 87 -5.19 8.49 3.49
C ASP A 87 -4.99 8.95 2.05
N LEU A 88 -4.83 7.99 1.15
CA LEU A 88 -4.70 8.21 -0.29
C LEU A 88 -6.05 8.07 -1.01
N ASN A 89 -7.14 7.73 -0.32
CA ASN A 89 -8.45 7.51 -0.92
C ASN A 89 -9.29 8.79 -1.04
N GLY A 90 -9.02 9.79 -0.20
CA GLY A 90 -9.67 11.10 -0.25
C GLY A 90 -8.66 12.20 0.03
N LEU A 91 -8.66 13.24 -0.80
CA LEU A 91 -7.62 14.28 -0.80
C LEU A 91 -8.21 15.67 -0.62
N ASP A 92 -7.48 16.55 0.05
CA ASP A 92 -7.61 17.99 -0.09
C ASP A 92 -6.40 18.56 -0.84
N CYS A 93 -6.38 19.88 -1.05
CA CYS A 93 -5.31 20.49 -1.85
C CYS A 93 -3.91 20.32 -1.23
N PHE A 94 -3.79 20.41 0.10
CA PHE A 94 -2.51 20.28 0.81
C PHE A 94 -2.05 18.82 0.84
N THR A 95 -2.92 17.91 1.27
CA THR A 95 -2.60 16.49 1.31
C THR A 95 -2.21 15.96 -0.06
N TYR A 96 -2.88 16.42 -1.13
CA TYR A 96 -2.48 16.08 -2.48
C TYR A 96 -1.01 16.46 -2.77
N VAL A 97 -0.61 17.72 -2.58
CA VAL A 97 0.76 18.14 -2.88
C VAL A 97 1.78 17.50 -1.93
N ASP A 98 1.43 17.30 -0.65
CA ASP A 98 2.25 16.58 0.34
C ASP A 98 2.59 15.16 -0.15
N TYR A 99 1.59 14.41 -0.63
CA TYR A 99 1.80 13.03 -1.05
C TYR A 99 2.65 12.95 -2.33
N ILE A 100 2.42 13.82 -3.31
CA ILE A 100 3.26 13.84 -4.52
C ILE A 100 4.72 14.10 -4.17
N GLU A 101 4.98 15.06 -3.28
CA GLU A 101 6.35 15.34 -2.82
C GLU A 101 6.93 14.20 -1.98
N ALA A 102 6.12 13.53 -1.16
CA ALA A 102 6.56 12.36 -0.40
C ALA A 102 6.93 11.18 -1.31
N PHE A 103 6.16 10.91 -2.37
CA PHE A 103 6.51 9.91 -3.39
C PHE A 103 7.81 10.27 -4.11
N LYS A 104 8.02 11.55 -4.43
CA LYS A 104 9.28 12.02 -5.02
C LYS A 104 10.49 11.67 -4.15
N ARG A 105 10.33 11.73 -2.83
CA ARG A 105 11.39 11.50 -1.83
C ARG A 105 11.57 10.03 -1.42
N SER A 106 10.78 9.11 -1.97
CA SER A 106 10.74 7.71 -1.49
C SER A 106 10.81 6.70 -2.63
N SER A 107 11.21 5.48 -2.28
CA SER A 107 11.29 4.35 -3.21
C SER A 107 10.51 3.11 -2.73
N ASN A 108 9.87 3.22 -1.57
CA ASN A 108 9.08 2.17 -0.92
C ASN A 108 8.22 2.78 0.20
N ILE A 109 7.37 1.96 0.80
CA ILE A 109 6.41 2.35 1.83
C ILE A 109 7.05 2.93 3.09
N ASP A 110 8.12 2.35 3.63
CA ASP A 110 8.73 2.84 4.87
C ASP A 110 9.37 4.22 4.66
N GLU A 111 10.01 4.39 3.50
CA GLU A 111 10.52 5.67 3.07
C GLU A 111 9.41 6.67 2.77
N PHE A 112 8.26 6.22 2.24
CA PHE A 112 7.10 7.09 2.01
C PHE A 112 6.59 7.68 3.32
N ILE A 113 6.43 6.85 4.35
CA ILE A 113 5.99 7.27 5.68
C ILE A 113 6.98 8.30 6.26
N SER A 114 8.28 8.00 6.16
CA SER A 114 9.34 8.88 6.65
C SER A 114 9.40 10.20 5.88
N ALA A 115 9.33 10.13 4.54
CA ALA A 115 9.34 11.30 3.67
C ALA A 115 8.12 12.19 3.91
N LEU A 116 6.93 11.60 4.04
CA LEU A 116 5.71 12.35 4.31
C LEU A 116 5.79 13.08 5.65
N ARG A 117 6.32 12.42 6.69
CA ARG A 117 6.56 13.05 7.98
C ARG A 117 7.45 14.28 7.83
N ASP A 118 8.54 14.18 7.09
CA ASP A 118 9.50 15.28 6.93
C ASP A 118 8.98 16.40 6.01
N VAL A 119 8.14 16.05 5.02
CA VAL A 119 7.42 17.01 4.16
C VAL A 119 6.40 17.80 5.00
N ARG A 120 5.60 17.13 5.82
CA ARG A 120 4.45 17.73 6.52
C ARG A 120 4.81 18.41 7.84
N TYR A 121 5.86 17.98 8.53
CA TYR A 121 6.20 18.46 9.87
C TYR A 121 7.59 19.10 9.93
N ILE A 122 7.75 20.16 10.71
CA ILE A 122 9.02 20.82 10.98
C ILE A 122 9.90 19.85 11.76
N ASN A 123 11.10 19.58 11.25
CA ASN A 123 12.04 18.58 11.80
C ASN A 123 11.47 17.16 11.96
N GLY A 124 10.36 16.84 11.28
CA GLY A 124 9.67 15.54 11.43
C GLY A 124 8.97 15.35 12.79
N GLU A 125 8.79 16.41 13.59
CA GLU A 125 8.10 16.34 14.88
C GLU A 125 6.58 16.32 14.66
N VAL A 126 5.92 15.17 14.83
CA VAL A 126 4.48 15.00 14.60
C VAL A 126 3.69 15.61 15.75
N THR A 127 3.50 16.93 15.70
CA THR A 127 2.64 17.70 16.61
C THR A 127 1.89 18.78 15.84
N TYR A 128 0.71 19.17 16.33
CA TYR A 128 -0.12 20.16 15.65
C TYR A 128 0.62 21.47 15.39
N LEU A 129 1.38 21.99 16.36
CA LEU A 129 2.13 23.25 16.22
C LEU A 129 3.39 23.14 15.33
N LYS A 130 3.82 21.92 14.99
CA LYS A 130 4.95 21.65 14.10
C LYS A 130 4.52 21.25 12.69
N ARG A 131 3.23 21.06 12.43
CA ARG A 131 2.70 20.88 11.07
C ARG A 131 2.98 22.14 10.25
N LYS A 132 3.38 21.97 8.99
CA LYS A 132 3.54 23.07 8.01
C LYS A 132 2.14 23.47 7.52
N HIS A 133 1.52 24.45 8.17
CA HIS A 133 0.12 24.86 7.93
C HIS A 133 -0.04 25.87 6.80
N PHE A 134 0.99 26.68 6.57
CA PHE A 134 0.98 27.69 5.52
C PHE A 134 1.82 27.19 4.35
N PHE A 135 1.37 27.43 3.11
CA PHE A 135 2.05 26.89 1.94
C PHE A 135 3.52 27.32 1.89
N SER A 136 3.79 28.56 2.28
CA SER A 136 5.12 29.14 2.37
C SER A 136 6.00 28.60 3.51
N ASP A 137 5.47 27.75 4.40
CA ASP A 137 6.28 26.97 5.34
C ASP A 137 7.22 26.01 4.58
N TRP A 138 6.84 25.57 3.38
CA TRP A 138 7.64 24.66 2.55
C TRP A 138 9.00 25.24 2.13
N PHE A 139 9.17 26.57 2.04
CA PHE A 139 10.44 27.19 1.70
C PHE A 139 11.09 27.97 2.86
N SER A 140 10.35 28.30 3.91
CA SER A 140 10.82 29.21 4.97
C SER A 140 11.25 28.52 6.27
N GLU A 141 10.85 27.26 6.49
CA GLU A 141 11.24 26.51 7.68
C GLU A 141 12.61 25.81 7.49
N PRO A 142 13.38 25.53 8.55
CA PRO A 142 14.75 24.98 8.46
C PRO A 142 14.87 23.67 7.67
N SER A 143 13.83 22.82 7.70
CA SER A 143 13.70 21.64 6.86
C SER A 143 12.91 22.01 5.59
N THR A 144 13.57 22.71 4.68
CA THR A 144 12.95 23.20 3.43
C THR A 144 12.60 22.04 2.50
N VAL A 145 11.39 22.09 1.97
CA VAL A 145 10.82 21.13 1.02
C VAL A 145 11.00 21.62 -0.41
N ALA A 146 10.82 22.92 -0.63
CA ALA A 146 10.89 23.55 -1.93
C ALA A 146 11.57 24.92 -1.87
N THR A 147 12.00 25.43 -3.01
CA THR A 147 12.52 26.79 -3.19
C THR A 147 11.50 27.67 -3.86
N ASP A 148 11.46 28.95 -3.50
CA ASP A 148 10.69 29.96 -4.21
C ASP A 148 11.29 30.23 -5.60
N VAL A 149 10.59 29.81 -6.65
CA VAL A 149 11.02 29.97 -8.04
C VAL A 149 11.02 31.45 -8.45
N LEU A 150 10.07 32.22 -7.91
CA LEU A 150 9.85 33.61 -8.29
C LEU A 150 10.93 34.55 -7.75
N ALA A 151 11.75 34.09 -6.81
CA ALA A 151 12.92 34.83 -6.34
C ALA A 151 14.05 34.90 -7.40
N GLN A 152 13.95 34.17 -8.51
CA GLN A 152 14.95 34.16 -9.56
C GLN A 152 14.86 35.40 -10.47
N PRO A 153 15.99 35.93 -10.99
CA PRO A 153 16.00 37.15 -11.78
C PRO A 153 15.11 37.13 -13.04
N GLU A 154 14.88 35.94 -13.62
CA GLU A 154 14.06 35.77 -14.84
C GLU A 154 12.57 36.10 -14.65
N TYR A 155 12.11 36.20 -13.39
CA TYR A 155 10.74 36.57 -13.04
C TYR A 155 10.62 38.02 -12.52
N ALA A 156 11.72 38.76 -12.36
CA ALA A 156 11.72 40.06 -11.68
C ALA A 156 10.75 41.10 -12.28
N ASP A 157 10.57 41.10 -13.61
CA ASP A 157 9.70 42.06 -14.30
C ASP A 157 8.20 41.72 -14.22
N ILE A 158 7.85 40.53 -13.74
CA ILE A 158 6.47 40.01 -13.76
C ILE A 158 5.92 39.68 -12.38
N ILE A 159 6.67 39.90 -11.30
CA ILE A 159 6.24 39.58 -9.93
C ILE A 159 5.91 40.84 -9.11
N LYS A 160 5.21 40.62 -8.00
CA LYS A 160 5.14 41.54 -6.87
C LYS A 160 5.65 40.83 -5.62
N SER A 161 6.17 41.61 -4.69
CA SER A 161 6.63 41.14 -3.38
C SER A 161 5.93 41.94 -2.29
N GLU A 162 5.48 41.25 -1.24
CA GLU A 162 4.87 41.90 -0.07
C GLU A 162 5.18 41.15 1.22
N ASP A 163 5.28 41.89 2.33
CA ASP A 163 5.47 41.30 3.65
C ASP A 163 4.11 40.96 4.27
N VAL A 164 3.95 39.69 4.65
CA VAL A 164 2.73 39.16 5.27
C VAL A 164 3.07 38.69 6.68
N ALA A 165 2.28 39.15 7.66
CA ALA A 165 2.32 38.64 9.02
C ALA A 165 1.57 37.30 9.11
N ILE A 166 2.18 36.22 8.63
CA ILE A 166 1.60 34.87 8.58
C ILE A 166 1.05 34.47 9.95
N ASN A 167 -0.11 33.83 9.95
CA ASN A 167 -0.95 33.47 11.10
C ASN A 167 -1.75 34.63 11.71
N GLN A 168 -1.53 35.91 11.34
CA GLN A 168 -2.27 37.05 11.92
C GLN A 168 -3.65 37.22 11.27
N GLY A 169 -4.67 36.57 11.83
CA GLY A 169 -6.06 36.78 11.44
C GLY A 169 -6.70 38.05 12.03
N ALA A 170 -7.91 38.38 11.53
CA ALA A 170 -8.66 39.56 11.95
C ALA A 170 -9.07 39.56 13.44
N ASN A 171 -9.26 38.37 14.02
CA ASN A 171 -9.68 38.19 15.42
C ASN A 171 -8.56 37.54 16.27
N GLY A 172 -7.30 37.77 15.90
CA GLY A 172 -6.14 37.09 16.48
C GLY A 172 -5.61 35.97 15.60
N PRO A 173 -4.66 35.17 16.11
CA PRO A 173 -4.00 34.14 15.32
C PRO A 173 -4.97 33.08 14.78
N TYR A 174 -4.80 32.64 13.53
CA TYR A 174 -5.59 31.53 12.97
C TYR A 174 -5.37 30.24 13.76
N ILE A 175 -4.11 29.97 14.07
CA ILE A 175 -3.67 28.82 14.86
C ILE A 175 -3.20 29.34 16.20
N GLN A 176 -4.00 29.08 17.23
CA GLN A 176 -3.69 29.46 18.61
C GLN A 176 -2.45 28.69 19.09
N GLY A 177 -1.54 29.39 19.77
CA GLY A 177 -0.26 28.83 20.22
C GLY A 177 0.87 28.82 19.18
N LEU A 178 0.56 29.07 17.90
CA LEU A 178 1.57 29.26 16.86
C LEU A 178 1.94 30.74 16.73
N ALA A 179 3.25 31.04 16.68
CA ALA A 179 3.72 32.42 16.59
C ALA A 179 3.34 33.08 15.26
N VAL A 180 3.02 34.37 15.29
CA VAL A 180 2.91 35.21 14.08
C VAL A 180 4.32 35.46 13.53
N ARG A 181 4.51 35.23 12.23
CA ARG A 181 5.82 35.35 11.57
C ARG A 181 5.73 36.28 10.38
N GLN A 182 6.67 37.21 10.26
CA GLN A 182 6.78 38.04 9.06
C GLN A 182 7.42 37.23 7.93
N ARG A 183 6.79 37.26 6.75
CA ARG A 183 7.26 36.52 5.58
C ARG A 183 7.08 37.36 4.33
N THR A 184 8.16 37.55 3.59
CA THR A 184 8.09 38.16 2.25
C THR A 184 7.55 37.13 1.26
N ILE A 185 6.47 37.46 0.58
CA ILE A 185 5.78 36.61 -0.38
C ILE A 185 5.98 37.19 -1.78
N ASN A 186 6.66 36.44 -2.65
CA ASN A 186 6.74 36.73 -4.08
C ASN A 186 5.59 36.03 -4.81
N TYR A 187 4.91 36.75 -5.69
CA TYR A 187 3.83 36.18 -6.48
C TYR A 187 3.74 36.85 -7.86
N ILE A 188 3.31 36.08 -8.87
CA ILE A 188 2.91 36.64 -10.16
C ILE A 188 1.50 37.19 -9.98
N PRO A 189 1.28 38.52 -10.07
CA PRO A 189 -0.03 39.10 -9.89
C PRO A 189 -0.92 38.73 -11.06
N ARG A 190 -2.23 38.70 -10.80
CA ARG A 190 -3.25 38.24 -11.76
C ARG A 190 -3.14 38.89 -13.14
N GLU A 191 -2.88 40.19 -13.21
CA GLU A 191 -2.73 40.94 -14.47
C GLU A 191 -1.56 40.45 -15.35
N ASN A 192 -0.59 39.74 -14.76
CA ASN A 192 0.57 39.19 -15.44
C ASN A 192 0.42 37.70 -15.78
N LEU A 193 -0.70 37.05 -15.43
CA LEU A 193 -0.97 35.63 -15.72
C LEU A 193 -1.43 35.40 -17.16
N THR A 194 -0.55 35.70 -18.11
CA THR A 194 -0.76 35.41 -19.53
C THR A 194 -0.22 34.03 -19.90
N GLU A 195 -0.66 33.47 -21.03
CA GLU A 195 -0.11 32.20 -21.56
C GLU A 195 1.43 32.27 -21.69
N GLU A 196 1.97 33.40 -22.18
CA GLU A 196 3.43 33.58 -22.31
C GLU A 196 4.16 33.60 -20.96
N THR A 197 3.54 34.19 -19.93
CA THR A 197 4.09 34.14 -18.57
C THR A 197 4.06 32.72 -18.01
N LEU A 198 2.95 32.00 -18.19
CA LEU A 198 2.72 30.67 -17.61
C LEU A 198 3.57 29.58 -18.28
N LYS A 199 3.91 29.73 -19.56
CA LYS A 199 4.87 28.85 -20.27
C LYS A 199 6.26 28.83 -19.65
N LYS A 200 6.63 29.83 -18.83
CA LYS A 200 7.91 29.84 -18.09
C LYS A 200 7.93 28.88 -16.89
N LEU A 201 6.78 28.38 -16.47
CA LEU A 201 6.67 27.41 -15.38
C LEU A 201 6.97 25.99 -15.91
N LYS A 202 7.28 25.05 -15.03
CA LYS A 202 7.57 23.66 -15.41
C LYS A 202 6.54 22.70 -14.83
N THR A 203 6.32 21.60 -15.53
CA THR A 203 5.58 20.47 -14.97
C THR A 203 6.24 20.07 -13.66
N GLY A 204 5.48 20.11 -12.56
CA GLY A 204 5.99 19.81 -11.22
C GLY A 204 6.35 20.99 -10.34
N ASP A 205 6.19 22.21 -10.83
CA ASP A 205 6.13 23.36 -9.95
C ASP A 205 4.87 23.28 -9.08
N TYR A 206 5.03 23.45 -7.78
CA TYR A 206 3.93 23.60 -6.84
C TYR A 206 3.41 25.02 -6.89
N ILE A 207 2.11 25.18 -7.05
CA ILE A 207 1.48 26.49 -7.15
C ILE A 207 0.50 26.73 -6.01
N GLY A 208 0.54 27.96 -5.50
CA GLY A 208 -0.36 28.44 -4.47
C GLY A 208 -1.17 29.63 -4.97
N LEU A 209 -2.49 29.62 -4.82
CA LEU A 209 -3.35 30.72 -5.21
C LEU A 209 -3.31 31.83 -4.16
N ARG A 210 -2.63 32.94 -4.47
CA ARG A 210 -2.44 34.09 -3.58
C ARG A 210 -3.79 34.71 -3.20
N THR A 211 -3.90 35.16 -1.95
CA THR A 211 -5.09 35.83 -1.39
C THR A 211 -4.76 37.18 -0.78
N SER A 212 -5.69 38.12 -0.71
CA SER A 212 -5.48 39.37 0.06
C SER A 212 -5.91 39.25 1.54
N ILE A 213 -6.32 38.06 1.98
CA ILE A 213 -6.72 37.83 3.38
C ILE A 213 -5.51 38.01 4.30
N ALA A 214 -5.65 38.89 5.30
CA ALA A 214 -4.59 39.17 6.26
C ALA A 214 -4.10 37.90 6.96
N GLY A 215 -2.78 37.74 7.05
CA GLY A 215 -2.14 36.60 7.71
C GLY A 215 -2.19 35.26 7.00
N LEU A 216 -2.72 35.21 5.77
CA LEU A 216 -2.67 34.04 4.89
C LEU A 216 -1.81 34.33 3.66
N ASP A 217 -1.07 33.32 3.22
CA ASP A 217 -0.32 33.33 1.96
C ASP A 217 -1.17 32.84 0.78
N VAL A 218 -1.88 31.72 0.93
CA VAL A 218 -2.69 31.12 -0.13
C VAL A 218 -4.04 30.65 0.39
N THR A 219 -5.02 30.51 -0.51
CA THR A 219 -6.31 29.85 -0.19
C THR A 219 -6.41 28.45 -0.77
N HIS A 220 -5.53 28.10 -1.71
CA HIS A 220 -5.58 26.84 -2.44
C HIS A 220 -4.21 26.54 -3.04
N CYS A 221 -3.94 25.27 -3.34
CA CYS A 221 -2.70 24.87 -4.00
C CYS A 221 -2.90 23.70 -4.97
N GLY A 222 -1.87 23.44 -5.78
CA GLY A 222 -1.84 22.37 -6.77
C GLY A 222 -0.48 22.26 -7.42
N ILE A 223 -0.43 21.58 -8.56
CA ILE A 223 0.78 21.29 -9.31
C ILE A 223 0.61 21.80 -10.74
N VAL A 224 1.64 22.45 -11.28
CA VAL A 224 1.68 22.86 -12.69
C VAL A 224 1.85 21.64 -13.58
N ILE A 225 1.04 21.54 -14.61
CA ILE A 225 1.14 20.57 -15.70
C ILE A 225 1.17 21.35 -17.02
N GLN A 226 2.28 21.29 -17.74
CA GLN A 226 2.37 21.87 -19.08
C GLN A 226 1.73 20.92 -20.11
N LYS A 227 0.83 21.46 -20.93
CA LYS A 227 0.18 20.76 -22.05
C LYS A 227 0.34 21.56 -23.34
N GLU A 228 0.06 20.92 -24.47
CA GLU A 228 0.19 21.55 -25.80
C GLU A 228 -0.67 22.82 -25.93
N ASP A 229 -1.85 22.82 -25.31
CA ASP A 229 -2.84 23.91 -25.38
C ASP A 229 -2.75 24.93 -24.24
N GLY A 230 -1.81 24.74 -23.30
CA GLY A 230 -1.44 25.74 -22.29
C GLY A 230 -1.05 25.14 -20.93
N THR A 231 -0.99 26.00 -19.92
CA THR A 231 -0.54 25.62 -18.57
C THR A 231 -1.73 25.31 -17.65
N TYR A 232 -1.73 24.12 -17.07
CA TYR A 232 -2.78 23.61 -16.19
C TYR A 232 -2.33 23.58 -14.74
N MET A 233 -3.29 23.72 -13.84
CA MET A 233 -3.17 23.34 -12.43
C MET A 233 -3.87 22.00 -12.25
N ARG A 234 -3.12 20.97 -11.84
CA ARG A 234 -3.67 19.73 -11.29
C ARG A 234 -3.86 19.89 -9.80
N HIS A 235 -5.08 19.75 -9.30
CA HIS A 235 -5.39 19.99 -7.88
C HIS A 235 -6.64 19.23 -7.41
N ALA A 236 -6.70 18.95 -6.11
CA ALA A 236 -7.91 18.45 -5.46
C ALA A 236 -8.95 19.58 -5.32
N SER A 237 -9.98 19.57 -6.17
CA SER A 237 -10.96 20.65 -6.25
C SER A 237 -12.13 20.44 -5.31
N SER A 238 -12.36 21.40 -4.42
CA SER A 238 -13.54 21.43 -3.54
C SER A 238 -14.81 21.96 -4.21
N GLN A 239 -14.71 22.40 -5.46
CA GLN A 239 -15.84 22.95 -6.21
C GLN A 239 -16.91 21.87 -6.44
N SER A 240 -18.19 22.23 -6.26
CA SER A 240 -19.31 21.29 -6.34
C SER A 240 -19.44 20.58 -7.68
N ALA A 241 -18.99 21.22 -8.77
CA ALA A 241 -19.00 20.61 -10.10
C ALA A 241 -17.97 19.48 -10.27
N TYR A 242 -16.96 19.39 -9.39
CA TYR A 242 -15.84 18.47 -9.55
C TYR A 242 -15.67 17.53 -8.35
N LYS A 243 -15.51 18.08 -7.13
CA LYS A 243 -15.30 17.32 -5.88
C LYS A 243 -14.24 16.21 -6.00
N GLN A 244 -13.17 16.44 -6.74
CA GLN A 244 -12.12 15.46 -7.02
C GLN A 244 -10.83 16.13 -7.52
N VAL A 245 -9.76 15.36 -7.68
CA VAL A 245 -8.53 15.81 -8.35
C VAL A 245 -8.78 15.96 -9.86
N ILE A 246 -8.53 17.16 -10.38
CA ILE A 246 -8.77 17.53 -11.78
C ILE A 246 -7.61 18.36 -12.34
N ASP A 247 -7.55 18.45 -13.67
CA ASP A 247 -6.76 19.46 -14.36
C ASP A 247 -7.66 20.64 -14.71
N GLN A 248 -7.25 21.87 -14.36
CA GLN A 248 -7.90 23.09 -14.81
C GLN A 248 -6.88 24.02 -15.44
N LYS A 249 -7.19 24.55 -16.63
CA LYS A 249 -6.33 25.51 -17.30
C LYS A 249 -6.25 26.79 -16.45
N LEU A 250 -5.04 27.29 -16.19
CA LEU A 250 -4.86 28.41 -15.27
C LEU A 250 -5.52 29.70 -15.81
N THR A 251 -5.39 29.98 -17.10
CA THR A 251 -6.03 31.15 -17.73
C THR A 251 -7.56 31.11 -17.57
N ASP A 252 -8.19 29.99 -17.92
CA ASP A 252 -9.64 29.78 -17.76
C ASP A 252 -10.08 29.88 -16.29
N TYR A 253 -9.31 29.28 -15.37
CA TYR A 253 -9.59 29.36 -13.94
C TYR A 253 -9.62 30.81 -13.48
N PHE A 254 -8.60 31.58 -13.81
CA PHE A 254 -8.55 32.98 -13.41
C PHE A 254 -9.68 33.75 -14.11
N ASP A 255 -10.03 33.48 -15.37
CA ASP A 255 -11.13 34.15 -16.06
C ASP A 255 -12.48 33.99 -15.37
N VAL A 256 -12.75 32.84 -14.77
CA VAL A 256 -13.97 32.60 -13.99
C VAL A 256 -13.84 33.12 -12.56
N TYR A 257 -12.73 32.82 -11.87
CA TYR A 257 -12.57 33.07 -10.44
C TYR A 257 -11.71 34.30 -10.16
N LYS A 258 -12.35 35.37 -9.68
CA LYS A 258 -11.71 36.68 -9.45
C LYS A 258 -11.11 36.89 -8.05
N ARG A 259 -11.32 35.95 -7.12
CA ARG A 259 -10.85 36.10 -5.73
C ARG A 259 -9.33 35.98 -5.57
N PRO A 260 -8.64 35.00 -6.21
CA PRO A 260 -7.19 34.93 -6.09
C PRO A 260 -6.51 36.13 -6.74
N THR A 261 -5.53 36.71 -6.06
CA THR A 261 -4.81 37.92 -6.50
C THR A 261 -3.57 37.62 -7.35
N GLY A 262 -3.19 36.35 -7.46
CA GLY A 262 -2.04 35.89 -8.24
C GLY A 262 -1.67 34.44 -7.90
N ILE A 263 -0.45 34.03 -8.27
CA ILE A 263 0.11 32.71 -7.91
C ILE A 263 1.50 32.83 -7.28
N LEU A 264 1.75 32.00 -6.26
CA LEU A 264 3.08 31.65 -5.77
C LEU A 264 3.55 30.41 -6.53
N VAL A 265 4.85 30.28 -6.77
CA VAL A 265 5.43 29.12 -7.48
C VAL A 265 6.64 28.60 -6.72
N PHE A 266 6.56 27.36 -6.24
CA PHE A 266 7.66 26.68 -5.57
C PHE A 266 8.11 25.47 -6.38
N ARG A 267 9.39 25.15 -6.31
CA ARG A 267 9.97 23.96 -6.96
C ARG A 267 10.68 23.13 -5.92
N SER A 268 10.36 21.84 -5.88
CA SER A 268 10.99 20.89 -4.97
C SER A 268 12.52 20.94 -5.09
N ASN A 269 13.20 20.85 -3.94
CA ASN A 269 14.66 20.83 -3.88
C ASN A 269 15.25 19.41 -4.10
N THR A 270 14.41 18.41 -4.35
CA THR A 270 14.82 17.04 -4.64
C THR A 270 14.45 16.63 -6.06
N THR A 271 15.10 15.58 -6.55
CA THR A 271 14.64 14.77 -7.68
C THR A 271 13.94 13.51 -7.16
N PHE A 272 13.28 12.77 -8.06
CA PHE A 272 12.77 11.45 -7.72
C PHE A 272 13.89 10.57 -7.20
N LYS A 273 13.65 9.94 -6.04
CA LYS A 273 14.55 8.92 -5.56
C LYS A 273 14.56 7.77 -6.56
N LYS A 274 15.77 7.32 -6.93
CA LYS A 274 15.94 6.19 -7.85
C LYS A 274 15.22 4.99 -7.26
N GLN A 275 14.22 4.48 -7.98
CA GLN A 275 13.53 3.27 -7.58
C GLN A 275 14.54 2.12 -7.57
N ALA A 276 14.44 1.22 -6.60
CA ALA A 276 15.19 -0.02 -6.64
C ALA A 276 14.85 -0.71 -7.97
N THR A 277 15.88 -1.11 -8.72
CA THR A 277 15.69 -1.91 -9.94
C THR A 277 14.82 -3.11 -9.58
N PRO A 278 13.86 -3.53 -10.43
CA PRO A 278 13.12 -4.77 -10.20
C PRO A 278 14.10 -5.85 -9.77
N ALA A 279 13.81 -6.48 -8.63
CA ALA A 279 14.74 -7.42 -8.03
C ALA A 279 15.13 -8.46 -9.09
N LEU A 280 16.39 -8.44 -9.52
CA LEU A 280 16.91 -9.44 -10.46
C LEU A 280 16.58 -10.82 -9.89
N ILE A 281 15.78 -11.60 -10.61
CA ILE A 281 15.50 -12.99 -10.26
C ILE A 281 16.80 -13.75 -10.50
N GLN A 282 17.43 -14.19 -9.42
CA GLN A 282 18.62 -15.05 -9.52
C GLN A 282 18.14 -16.50 -9.51
N THR A 283 18.18 -17.15 -10.69
CA THR A 283 17.87 -18.57 -10.86
C THR A 283 18.99 -19.27 -11.62
N THR A 284 19.20 -20.56 -11.35
CA THR A 284 20.15 -21.43 -12.07
C THR A 284 19.39 -22.37 -13.02
N GLU A 285 20.04 -22.88 -14.05
CA GLU A 285 19.40 -23.87 -14.96
C GLU A 285 18.90 -25.11 -14.20
N SER A 286 19.67 -25.58 -13.22
CA SER A 286 19.30 -26.69 -12.35
C SER A 286 18.10 -26.36 -11.46
N SER A 287 18.03 -25.15 -10.90
CA SER A 287 16.84 -24.66 -10.20
C SER A 287 15.62 -24.60 -11.12
N GLN A 288 15.77 -24.10 -12.34
CA GLN A 288 14.66 -24.04 -13.30
C GLN A 288 14.13 -25.43 -13.65
N GLN A 289 15.01 -26.42 -13.85
CA GLN A 289 14.62 -27.80 -14.11
C GLN A 289 13.85 -28.41 -12.93
N LEU A 290 14.34 -28.21 -11.70
CA LEU A 290 13.67 -28.72 -10.50
C LEU A 290 12.32 -28.03 -10.27
N LEU A 291 12.23 -26.73 -10.57
CA LEU A 291 10.98 -25.97 -10.51
C LEU A 291 9.95 -26.50 -11.50
N ASN A 292 10.34 -26.76 -12.75
CA ASN A 292 9.44 -27.37 -13.74
C ASN A 292 8.96 -28.76 -13.29
N LYS A 293 9.88 -29.59 -12.79
CA LYS A 293 9.56 -30.92 -12.26
C LYS A 293 8.60 -30.88 -11.07
N ALA A 294 8.71 -29.86 -10.23
CA ALA A 294 7.79 -29.64 -9.11
C ALA A 294 6.36 -29.37 -9.61
N PHE A 295 6.19 -28.52 -10.62
CA PHE A 295 4.88 -28.28 -11.23
C PHE A 295 4.33 -29.51 -11.94
N GLU A 296 5.15 -30.26 -12.69
CA GLU A 296 4.74 -31.54 -13.28
C GLU A 296 4.24 -32.52 -12.22
N THR A 297 4.97 -32.65 -11.11
CA THR A 297 4.59 -33.54 -10.00
C THR A 297 3.28 -33.11 -9.35
N LEU A 298 3.07 -31.81 -9.15
CA LEU A 298 1.81 -31.30 -8.63
C LEU A 298 0.64 -31.57 -9.60
N LYS A 299 0.89 -31.47 -10.91
CA LYS A 299 -0.09 -31.80 -11.95
C LYS A 299 -0.50 -33.27 -11.91
N GLU A 300 0.50 -34.16 -11.87
CA GLU A 300 0.28 -35.61 -11.82
C GLU A 300 -0.51 -36.04 -10.57
N ASN A 301 -0.48 -35.23 -9.52
CA ASN A 301 -1.13 -35.50 -8.25
C ASN A 301 -2.36 -34.60 -8.01
N GLU A 302 -2.86 -33.85 -9.00
CA GLU A 302 -3.96 -32.88 -8.82
C GLU A 302 -5.26 -33.49 -8.26
N THR A 303 -5.47 -34.79 -8.51
CA THR A 303 -6.65 -35.55 -8.04
C THR A 303 -6.48 -36.15 -6.63
N LYS A 304 -5.28 -36.03 -6.06
CA LYS A 304 -4.95 -36.52 -4.71
C LYS A 304 -5.38 -35.53 -3.64
N THR A 305 -5.43 -35.99 -2.39
CA THR A 305 -5.68 -35.10 -1.24
C THR A 305 -4.56 -34.06 -1.11
N PRO A 306 -4.82 -32.87 -0.52
CA PRO A 306 -3.79 -31.87 -0.30
C PRO A 306 -2.56 -32.40 0.45
N GLN A 307 -2.74 -33.32 1.41
CA GLN A 307 -1.62 -33.93 2.13
C GLN A 307 -0.76 -34.84 1.24
N GLU A 308 -1.38 -35.60 0.34
CA GLU A 308 -0.67 -36.45 -0.63
C GLU A 308 0.06 -35.60 -1.67
N GLN A 309 -0.56 -34.53 -2.19
CA GLN A 309 0.09 -33.58 -3.09
C GLN A 309 1.32 -32.95 -2.45
N LEU A 310 1.21 -32.53 -1.19
CA LEU A 310 2.32 -31.95 -0.45
C LEU A 310 3.43 -32.95 -0.20
N ASP A 311 3.11 -34.19 0.21
CA ASP A 311 4.14 -35.20 0.40
C ASP A 311 4.83 -35.54 -0.92
N ALA A 312 4.11 -35.61 -2.04
CA ALA A 312 4.68 -35.80 -3.38
C ALA A 312 5.63 -34.66 -3.78
N LEU A 313 5.19 -33.40 -3.64
CA LEU A 313 6.01 -32.22 -3.90
C LEU A 313 7.27 -32.19 -3.03
N THR A 314 7.10 -32.31 -1.72
CA THR A 314 8.21 -32.16 -0.77
C THR A 314 9.21 -33.33 -0.86
N LYS A 315 8.79 -34.52 -1.32
CA LYS A 315 9.69 -35.65 -1.60
C LYS A 315 10.69 -35.36 -2.71
N LEU A 316 10.36 -34.50 -3.69
CA LEU A 316 11.30 -34.11 -4.75
C LEU A 316 12.56 -33.44 -4.21
N PHE A 317 12.45 -32.79 -3.06
CA PHE A 317 13.54 -32.05 -2.42
C PHE A 317 14.36 -32.91 -1.47
N LEU A 318 14.01 -34.19 -1.23
CA LEU A 318 14.84 -35.06 -0.41
C LEU A 318 16.24 -35.19 -1.03
N ALA A 319 17.27 -35.16 -0.18
CA ALA A 319 18.68 -35.10 -0.55
C ALA A 319 19.14 -33.81 -1.26
N THR A 320 18.28 -32.79 -1.43
CA THR A 320 18.72 -31.48 -1.89
C THR A 320 19.76 -30.90 -0.92
N PRO A 321 20.94 -30.45 -1.39
CA PRO A 321 22.02 -29.97 -0.53
C PRO A 321 21.62 -28.81 0.38
N TYR A 322 22.16 -28.84 1.61
CA TYR A 322 22.07 -27.73 2.54
C TYR A 322 23.16 -26.69 2.26
N VAL A 323 22.74 -25.46 2.03
CA VAL A 323 23.63 -24.31 1.85
C VAL A 323 23.09 -23.15 2.68
N ALA A 324 23.93 -22.59 3.57
CA ALA A 324 23.52 -21.49 4.44
C ALA A 324 23.56 -20.14 3.69
N ASN A 325 22.80 -19.17 4.20
CA ASN A 325 22.79 -17.77 3.73
C ASN A 325 22.50 -17.66 2.22
N ARG A 326 21.46 -18.34 1.75
CA ARG A 326 21.10 -18.32 0.32
C ARG A 326 20.54 -17.00 -0.16
N LEU A 327 19.86 -16.26 0.72
CA LEU A 327 19.32 -14.96 0.39
C LEU A 327 20.42 -13.90 0.42
N VAL A 328 20.35 -12.95 -0.51
CA VAL A 328 21.30 -11.85 -0.66
C VAL A 328 20.67 -10.56 -0.18
N GLY A 329 21.47 -9.68 0.42
CA GLY A 329 21.02 -8.37 0.89
C GLY A 329 21.34 -8.13 2.36
N ASP A 330 21.67 -6.88 2.67
CA ASP A 330 21.84 -6.36 4.01
C ASP A 330 21.56 -4.85 4.01
N ILE A 331 21.85 -4.16 5.12
CA ILE A 331 21.61 -2.70 5.23
C ILE A 331 22.40 -1.87 4.21
N ASN A 332 23.49 -2.41 3.65
CA ASN A 332 24.35 -1.76 2.67
C ASN A 332 24.31 -2.42 1.28
N THR A 333 23.65 -3.57 1.15
CA THR A 333 23.61 -4.39 -0.06
C THR A 333 22.17 -4.58 -0.49
N PRO A 334 21.77 -4.19 -1.72
CA PRO A 334 20.43 -4.41 -2.22
C PRO A 334 19.98 -5.88 -2.08
N GLU A 335 18.72 -6.05 -1.70
CA GLU A 335 18.05 -7.35 -1.62
C GLU A 335 17.64 -7.82 -3.02
N HIS A 336 17.76 -9.11 -3.30
CA HIS A 336 17.26 -9.72 -4.53
C HIS A 336 16.33 -10.90 -4.24
N LEU A 337 15.39 -11.16 -5.15
CA LEU A 337 14.54 -12.35 -5.09
C LEU A 337 15.32 -13.55 -5.62
N VAL A 338 15.91 -14.33 -4.71
CA VAL A 338 16.70 -15.52 -5.06
C VAL A 338 15.81 -16.76 -5.22
N VAL A 339 15.84 -17.38 -6.41
CA VAL A 339 15.16 -18.64 -6.73
C VAL A 339 16.22 -19.73 -6.94
N ALA A 340 16.68 -20.30 -5.83
CA ALA A 340 17.66 -21.39 -5.78
C ALA A 340 17.02 -22.63 -5.13
N VAL A 341 16.12 -23.30 -5.85
CA VAL A 341 15.35 -24.43 -5.31
C VAL A 341 16.18 -25.73 -5.19
N ASP A 342 17.37 -25.75 -5.78
CA ASP A 342 18.33 -26.86 -5.76
C ASP A 342 19.39 -26.76 -4.64
N GLU A 343 19.38 -25.68 -3.86
CA GLU A 343 20.27 -25.48 -2.71
C GLU A 343 19.51 -24.74 -1.59
N LEU A 344 19.32 -25.41 -0.45
CA LEU A 344 18.33 -24.97 0.53
C LEU A 344 18.94 -24.76 1.92
N ASP A 345 18.50 -23.74 2.64
CA ASP A 345 18.45 -23.76 4.10
C ASP A 345 17.04 -24.05 4.61
N CYS A 346 16.86 -24.12 5.93
CA CYS A 346 15.60 -24.50 6.53
C CYS A 346 14.45 -23.52 6.27
N PHE A 347 14.75 -22.21 6.19
CA PHE A 347 13.76 -21.18 5.85
C PHE A 347 13.41 -21.26 4.37
N THR A 348 14.42 -21.24 3.49
CA THR A 348 14.18 -21.29 2.05
C THR A 348 13.41 -22.54 1.63
N PHE A 349 13.65 -23.69 2.29
CA PHE A 349 12.89 -24.91 2.03
C PHE A 349 11.39 -24.71 2.29
N VAL A 350 11.01 -24.20 3.47
CA VAL A 350 9.59 -23.98 3.78
C VAL A 350 8.98 -22.86 2.92
N ASP A 351 9.75 -21.80 2.63
CA ASP A 351 9.33 -20.71 1.74
C ASP A 351 8.97 -21.22 0.35
N TYR A 352 9.83 -22.05 -0.26
CA TYR A 352 9.60 -22.56 -1.61
C TYR A 352 8.40 -23.50 -1.64
N ILE A 353 8.23 -24.36 -0.65
CA ILE A 353 7.07 -25.26 -0.58
C ILE A 353 5.76 -24.45 -0.46
N GLU A 354 5.74 -23.41 0.38
CA GLU A 354 4.56 -22.53 0.46
C GLU A 354 4.32 -21.74 -0.82
N ALA A 355 5.37 -21.27 -1.50
CA ALA A 355 5.25 -20.60 -2.79
C ALA A 355 4.67 -21.54 -3.86
N PHE A 356 5.15 -22.79 -3.94
CA PHE A 356 4.61 -23.80 -4.86
C PHE A 356 3.11 -24.04 -4.62
N LYS A 357 2.66 -24.12 -3.37
CA LYS A 357 1.24 -24.29 -3.04
C LYS A 357 0.36 -23.16 -3.57
N ARG A 358 0.92 -21.95 -3.72
CA ARG A 358 0.24 -20.72 -4.10
C ARG A 358 0.41 -20.36 -5.58
N SER A 359 0.89 -21.29 -6.40
CA SER A 359 1.20 -21.03 -7.80
C SER A 359 0.88 -22.24 -8.66
N SER A 360 0.52 -21.99 -9.92
CA SER A 360 0.26 -23.04 -10.91
C SER A 360 1.35 -23.16 -11.97
N ASN A 361 2.31 -22.22 -12.01
CA ASN A 361 3.41 -22.19 -12.97
C ASN A 361 4.60 -21.37 -12.45
N ALA A 362 5.70 -21.38 -13.21
CA ALA A 362 6.95 -20.69 -12.87
C ALA A 362 6.81 -19.16 -12.72
N THR A 363 5.94 -18.52 -13.50
CA THR A 363 5.71 -17.08 -13.42
C THR A 363 5.02 -16.73 -12.10
N GLU A 364 3.91 -17.39 -11.82
CA GLU A 364 3.16 -17.23 -10.56
C GLU A 364 4.00 -17.62 -9.34
N PHE A 365 4.89 -18.60 -9.47
CA PHE A 365 5.79 -19.01 -8.39
C PHE A 365 6.61 -17.84 -7.85
N THR A 366 7.17 -17.01 -8.74
CA THR A 366 8.02 -15.89 -8.32
C THR A 366 7.22 -14.80 -7.60
N GLN A 367 5.97 -14.57 -8.02
CA GLN A 367 5.04 -13.65 -7.37
C GLN A 367 4.58 -14.20 -6.01
N ALA A 368 4.26 -15.49 -5.93
CA ALA A 368 3.93 -16.15 -4.68
C ALA A 368 5.12 -16.12 -3.72
N LEU A 369 6.34 -16.40 -4.20
CA LEU A 369 7.55 -16.39 -3.41
C LEU A 369 7.86 -15.01 -2.83
N SER A 370 7.65 -13.93 -3.59
CA SER A 370 7.87 -12.58 -3.07
C SER A 370 6.94 -12.29 -1.90
N LYS A 371 5.66 -12.65 -1.98
CA LYS A 371 4.70 -12.51 -0.87
C LYS A 371 4.99 -13.45 0.29
N VAL A 372 5.48 -14.65 0.02
CA VAL A 372 5.87 -15.61 1.06
C VAL A 372 7.05 -15.08 1.87
N ARG A 373 8.05 -14.48 1.22
CA ARG A 373 9.30 -14.04 1.87
C ARG A 373 9.30 -12.60 2.37
N TYR A 374 8.51 -11.73 1.77
CA TYR A 374 8.55 -10.30 2.04
C TYR A 374 7.16 -9.75 2.39
N ILE A 375 7.13 -8.79 3.31
CA ILE A 375 5.92 -8.07 3.69
C ILE A 375 5.37 -7.38 2.43
N ASP A 376 4.10 -7.64 2.13
CA ASP A 376 3.37 -7.17 0.95
C ASP A 376 4.06 -7.48 -0.40
N GLY A 377 4.99 -8.45 -0.43
CA GLY A 377 5.78 -8.78 -1.63
C GLY A 377 6.91 -7.80 -1.97
N ASN A 378 7.22 -6.83 -1.10
CA ASN A 378 8.24 -5.81 -1.34
C ASN A 378 9.65 -6.35 -1.06
N VAL A 379 10.40 -6.68 -2.11
CA VAL A 379 11.74 -7.29 -2.04
C VAL A 379 12.79 -6.27 -1.56
N THR A 380 12.88 -6.11 -0.25
CA THR A 380 13.91 -5.30 0.43
C THR A 380 14.34 -6.00 1.71
N TYR A 381 15.57 -5.74 2.16
CA TYR A 381 16.14 -6.40 3.33
C TYR A 381 15.30 -6.19 4.59
N LEU A 382 14.74 -5.00 4.80
CA LEU A 382 13.92 -4.70 5.98
C LEU A 382 12.51 -5.28 5.91
N ASN A 383 11.96 -5.50 4.70
CA ASN A 383 10.66 -6.13 4.52
C ASN A 383 10.73 -7.66 4.44
N ARG A 384 11.92 -8.27 4.50
CA ARG A 384 12.04 -9.73 4.57
C ARG A 384 11.43 -10.23 5.90
N LYS A 385 10.63 -11.29 5.83
CA LYS A 385 10.11 -12.01 7.01
C LYS A 385 11.25 -12.81 7.64
N HIS A 386 12.00 -12.17 8.52
CA HIS A 386 13.22 -12.74 9.12
C HIS A 386 12.93 -13.72 10.25
N PHE A 387 11.76 -13.64 10.87
CA PHE A 387 11.36 -14.50 11.98
C PHE A 387 10.27 -15.46 11.51
N PHE A 388 10.33 -16.71 11.96
CA PHE A 388 9.37 -17.74 11.53
C PHE A 388 7.92 -17.36 11.87
N SER A 389 7.74 -16.70 13.02
CA SER A 389 6.45 -16.17 13.48
C SER A 389 5.92 -15.00 12.66
N ASP A 390 6.69 -14.40 11.74
CA ASP A 390 6.18 -13.38 10.82
C ASP A 390 5.12 -13.96 9.86
N TRP A 391 5.17 -15.28 9.61
CA TRP A 391 4.15 -15.98 8.79
C TRP A 391 2.73 -15.94 9.38
N ILE A 392 2.59 -15.68 10.69
CA ILE A 392 1.30 -15.65 11.38
C ILE A 392 0.93 -14.27 11.93
N ALA A 393 1.74 -13.23 11.69
CA ALA A 393 1.57 -11.93 12.34
C ALA A 393 1.67 -10.70 11.43
N GLU A 394 2.17 -10.88 10.20
CA GLU A 394 2.18 -9.80 9.21
C GLU A 394 0.86 -9.78 8.41
N ASN A 395 0.60 -8.68 7.69
CA ASN A 395 -0.70 -8.36 7.08
C ASN A 395 -1.34 -9.51 6.28
N GLU A 396 -0.54 -10.22 5.47
CA GLU A 396 -0.96 -11.44 4.79
C GLU A 396 -0.45 -12.67 5.57
N MET A 397 -1.31 -13.24 6.42
CA MET A 397 -1.02 -14.46 7.17
C MET A 397 -0.92 -15.66 6.24
N LEU A 398 0.27 -16.27 6.18
CA LEU A 398 0.54 -17.48 5.40
C LEU A 398 0.06 -18.74 6.12
N ALA A 399 -0.03 -18.67 7.46
CA ALA A 399 -0.46 -19.75 8.30
C ALA A 399 -1.22 -19.23 9.53
N THR A 400 -1.84 -20.17 10.24
CA THR A 400 -2.45 -19.96 11.56
C THR A 400 -1.67 -20.74 12.62
N ASP A 401 -1.72 -20.28 13.86
CA ASP A 401 -1.13 -21.03 14.97
C ASP A 401 -1.99 -22.25 15.31
N ALA A 402 -1.50 -23.45 14.98
CA ALA A 402 -2.23 -24.70 15.20
C ALA A 402 -2.38 -25.03 16.69
N LEU A 403 -1.55 -24.42 17.55
CA LEU A 403 -1.55 -24.65 18.99
C LEU A 403 -2.64 -23.89 19.73
N LEU A 404 -3.37 -23.01 19.04
CA LEU A 404 -4.58 -22.37 19.56
C LEU A 404 -5.80 -23.30 19.58
N ASP A 405 -5.70 -24.48 18.96
CA ASP A 405 -6.76 -25.49 19.04
C ASP A 405 -6.97 -25.91 20.52
N PRO A 406 -8.22 -25.89 21.04
CA PRO A 406 -8.53 -26.27 22.41
C PRO A 406 -7.96 -27.61 22.86
N GLN A 407 -7.72 -28.56 21.94
CA GLN A 407 -7.13 -29.85 22.29
C GLN A 407 -5.72 -29.74 22.90
N TYR A 408 -5.00 -28.64 22.64
CA TYR A 408 -3.63 -28.43 23.14
C TYR A 408 -3.56 -27.50 24.38
N ALA A 409 -4.70 -26.93 24.81
CA ALA A 409 -4.72 -25.88 25.83
C ALA A 409 -4.10 -26.27 27.19
N SER A 410 -4.07 -27.57 27.52
CA SER A 410 -3.50 -28.07 28.78
C SER A 410 -1.97 -28.22 28.77
N ILE A 411 -1.35 -28.22 27.59
CA ILE A 411 0.09 -28.49 27.41
C ILE A 411 0.85 -27.32 26.78
N VAL A 412 0.16 -26.42 26.07
CA VAL A 412 0.78 -25.27 25.41
C VAL A 412 1.26 -24.27 26.45
N LYS A 413 2.46 -23.75 26.24
CA LYS A 413 3.01 -22.59 26.93
C LYS A 413 3.02 -21.40 25.99
N SER A 414 2.95 -20.21 26.56
CA SER A 414 3.05 -18.95 25.84
C SER A 414 4.11 -18.07 26.51
N ASP A 415 4.96 -17.44 25.72
CA ASP A 415 5.89 -16.41 26.17
C ASP A 415 5.92 -15.21 25.21
N VAL A 416 6.39 -14.06 25.71
CA VAL A 416 6.58 -12.85 24.91
C VAL A 416 8.06 -12.68 24.63
N VAL A 417 8.42 -12.58 23.35
CA VAL A 417 9.79 -12.40 22.88
C VAL A 417 9.90 -11.02 22.24
N ASN A 418 10.91 -10.25 22.62
CA ASN A 418 11.32 -9.05 21.90
C ASN A 418 12.16 -9.47 20.69
N LEU A 419 11.53 -9.86 19.59
CA LEU A 419 12.23 -10.28 18.38
C LEU A 419 13.28 -9.26 17.96
N ASN A 420 14.39 -9.74 17.44
CA ASN A 420 15.57 -8.98 17.07
C ASN A 420 16.44 -8.48 18.24
N GLU A 421 16.01 -8.58 19.51
CA GLU A 421 16.80 -8.13 20.67
C GLU A 421 17.85 -9.19 21.08
N GLY A 422 19.08 -9.04 20.59
CA GLY A 422 20.21 -9.90 20.91
C GLY A 422 21.07 -9.38 22.08
N ALA A 423 21.92 -10.26 22.62
CA ALA A 423 22.78 -9.94 23.77
C ALA A 423 23.83 -8.83 23.52
N LYS A 424 24.10 -8.49 22.25
CA LYS A 424 25.07 -7.45 21.83
C LYS A 424 24.43 -6.36 20.98
N GLY A 425 23.12 -6.13 21.14
CA GLY A 425 22.31 -5.29 20.26
C GLY A 425 21.45 -6.13 19.32
N VAL A 426 21.03 -5.55 18.20
CA VAL A 426 20.10 -6.23 17.28
C VAL A 426 20.78 -7.29 16.40
N TYR A 427 20.07 -8.38 16.08
CA TYR A 427 20.55 -9.40 15.12
C TYR A 427 20.52 -8.87 13.68
N ILE A 428 19.44 -8.16 13.33
CA ILE A 428 19.14 -7.57 12.03
C ILE A 428 19.29 -6.06 12.18
N LYS A 429 20.31 -5.50 11.54
CA LYS A 429 20.58 -4.07 11.59
C LYS A 429 19.54 -3.30 10.80
N GLY A 430 19.08 -2.18 11.34
CA GLY A 430 18.05 -1.32 10.71
C GLY A 430 16.62 -1.73 11.01
N LEU A 431 16.38 -2.90 11.63
CA LEU A 431 15.06 -3.32 12.09
C LEU A 431 14.92 -3.07 13.60
N LEU A 432 13.83 -2.44 14.04
CA LEU A 432 13.57 -2.22 15.46
C LEU A 432 13.10 -3.52 16.13
N PRO A 433 13.44 -3.76 17.41
CA PRO A 433 12.87 -4.88 18.15
C PRO A 433 11.34 -4.83 18.20
N LYS A 434 10.69 -5.98 18.02
CA LYS A 434 9.22 -6.11 18.00
C LYS A 434 8.78 -7.17 19.01
N GLN A 435 7.84 -6.83 19.89
CA GLN A 435 7.24 -7.81 20.79
C GLN A 435 6.38 -8.81 20.01
N ARG A 436 6.55 -10.10 20.33
CA ARG A 436 5.77 -11.20 19.76
C ARG A 436 5.40 -12.21 20.83
N GLN A 437 4.11 -12.53 20.91
CA GLN A 437 3.65 -13.66 21.69
C GLN A 437 3.87 -14.96 20.90
N ILE A 438 4.49 -15.97 21.51
CA ILE A 438 4.81 -17.25 20.88
C ILE A 438 4.20 -18.37 21.70
N ASN A 439 3.32 -19.17 21.09
CA ASN A 439 2.80 -20.39 21.68
C ASN A 439 3.66 -21.58 21.24
N TYR A 440 3.98 -22.46 22.18
CA TYR A 440 4.78 -23.65 21.90
C TYR A 440 4.40 -24.81 22.81
N ILE A 441 4.63 -26.04 22.32
CA ILE A 441 4.56 -27.24 23.16
C ILE A 441 5.95 -27.53 23.72
N PRO A 442 6.11 -27.62 25.05
CA PRO A 442 7.37 -27.96 25.68
C PRO A 442 7.91 -29.32 25.26
N ARG A 443 9.25 -29.43 25.14
CA ARG A 443 9.92 -30.65 24.67
C ARG A 443 9.60 -31.92 25.48
N ASP A 444 9.32 -31.79 26.77
CA ASP A 444 8.98 -32.88 27.69
C ASP A 444 7.55 -33.42 27.46
N GLN A 445 6.73 -32.69 26.71
CA GLN A 445 5.37 -33.08 26.36
C GLN A 445 5.27 -33.78 24.99
N LEU A 446 6.37 -33.87 24.22
CA LEU A 446 6.37 -34.38 22.84
C LEU A 446 6.34 -35.92 22.76
N THR A 447 5.22 -36.51 23.18
CA THR A 447 4.97 -37.95 23.07
C THR A 447 4.64 -38.37 21.63
N PRO A 448 4.89 -39.64 21.24
CA PRO A 448 4.46 -40.15 19.94
C PRO A 448 2.97 -39.98 19.67
N GLU A 449 2.14 -40.15 20.69
CA GLU A 449 0.68 -40.02 20.62
C GLU A 449 0.26 -38.57 20.33
N LEU A 450 0.90 -37.61 21.00
CA LEU A 450 0.66 -36.18 20.74
C LEU A 450 1.09 -35.81 19.32
N LEU A 451 2.27 -36.25 18.88
CA LEU A 451 2.82 -35.91 17.57
C LEU A 451 1.96 -36.42 16.40
N LYS A 452 1.24 -37.54 16.60
CA LYS A 452 0.27 -38.08 15.63
C LYS A 452 -0.96 -37.19 15.41
N THR A 453 -1.22 -36.22 16.30
CA THR A 453 -2.37 -35.30 16.14
C THR A 453 -2.11 -34.20 15.11
N PHE A 454 -0.85 -33.93 14.77
CA PHE A 454 -0.49 -32.97 13.72
C PHE A 454 -0.70 -33.55 12.34
N LYS A 455 -0.84 -32.69 11.33
CA LYS A 455 -1.12 -33.11 9.95
C LYS A 455 0.15 -33.08 9.12
N THR A 456 0.24 -33.97 8.13
CA THR A 456 1.19 -33.79 7.04
C THR A 456 0.96 -32.42 6.41
N GLY A 457 2.00 -31.58 6.45
CA GLY A 457 1.94 -30.21 5.95
C GLY A 457 1.79 -29.10 6.97
N ASP A 458 1.61 -29.43 8.24
CA ASP A 458 1.83 -28.44 9.29
C ASP A 458 3.33 -28.05 9.28
N TYR A 459 3.62 -26.75 9.31
CA TYR A 459 4.97 -26.23 9.46
C TYR A 459 5.40 -26.32 10.92
N ILE A 460 6.63 -26.76 11.16
CA ILE A 460 7.18 -26.93 12.50
C ILE A 460 8.40 -26.03 12.66
N GLY A 461 8.44 -25.30 13.78
CA GLY A 461 9.60 -24.54 14.20
C GLY A 461 10.15 -25.05 15.54
N LEU A 462 11.46 -25.13 15.67
CA LEU A 462 12.13 -25.56 16.90
C LEU A 462 12.29 -24.35 17.82
N ARG A 463 11.39 -24.20 18.80
CA ARG A 463 11.37 -23.08 19.75
C ARG A 463 12.67 -23.03 20.53
N THR A 464 13.25 -21.84 20.66
CA THR A 464 14.50 -21.58 21.38
C THR A 464 14.28 -20.77 22.66
N SER A 465 15.26 -20.76 23.57
CA SER A 465 15.29 -19.82 24.71
C SER A 465 16.25 -18.65 24.47
N ILE A 466 16.89 -18.59 23.28
CA ILE A 466 17.81 -17.51 22.93
C ILE A 466 17.02 -16.19 22.85
N PRO A 467 17.42 -15.13 23.61
CA PRO A 467 16.77 -13.83 23.55
C PRO A 467 16.70 -13.28 22.12
N GLY A 468 15.55 -12.72 21.77
CA GLY A 468 15.30 -12.09 20.47
C GLY A 468 15.08 -13.02 19.29
N LEU A 469 15.01 -14.34 19.51
CA LEU A 469 14.68 -15.34 18.48
C LEU A 469 13.44 -16.15 18.87
N ASP A 470 12.58 -16.43 17.90
CA ASP A 470 11.44 -17.33 18.06
C ASP A 470 11.86 -18.80 17.90
N VAL A 471 12.53 -19.15 16.79
CA VAL A 471 12.98 -20.51 16.48
C VAL A 471 14.44 -20.53 16.04
N THR A 472 15.10 -21.67 16.19
CA THR A 472 16.46 -21.90 15.65
C THR A 472 16.48 -22.70 14.36
N HIS A 473 15.36 -23.35 14.02
CA HIS A 473 15.24 -24.24 12.87
C HIS A 473 13.77 -24.46 12.53
N CYS A 474 13.48 -24.82 11.28
CA CYS A 474 12.13 -25.12 10.83
C CYS A 474 12.08 -26.25 9.79
N GLY A 475 10.87 -26.73 9.51
CA GLY A 475 10.60 -27.76 8.52
C GLY A 475 9.11 -28.02 8.37
N ILE A 476 8.77 -29.18 7.84
CA ILE A 476 7.40 -29.62 7.56
C ILE A 476 7.14 -30.94 8.30
N ILE A 477 6.00 -31.06 8.95
CA ILE A 477 5.56 -32.30 9.58
C ILE A 477 5.10 -33.28 8.48
N ILE A 478 5.60 -34.51 8.52
CA ILE A 478 5.22 -35.62 7.65
C ILE A 478 4.79 -36.80 8.53
N GLN A 479 3.53 -37.23 8.42
CA GLN A 479 3.05 -38.44 9.09
C GLN A 479 3.43 -39.68 8.26
N LYS A 480 4.06 -40.66 8.92
CA LYS A 480 4.40 -41.97 8.35
C LYS A 480 3.84 -43.09 9.23
N GLU A 481 3.78 -44.31 8.70
CA GLU A 481 3.27 -45.48 9.42
C GLU A 481 3.99 -45.72 10.75
N ASP A 482 5.30 -45.51 10.79
CA ASP A 482 6.14 -45.77 11.96
C ASP A 482 6.27 -44.56 12.92
N GLY A 483 5.75 -43.38 12.55
CA GLY A 483 5.72 -42.20 13.41
C GLY A 483 5.71 -40.87 12.67
N THR A 484 5.90 -39.79 13.43
CA THR A 484 5.87 -38.41 12.92
C THR A 484 7.28 -37.88 12.66
N TYR A 485 7.50 -37.41 11.44
CA TYR A 485 8.78 -36.92 10.96
C TYR A 485 8.74 -35.40 10.72
N MET A 486 9.89 -34.77 10.87
CA MET A 486 10.16 -33.44 10.35
C MET A 486 10.96 -33.62 9.06
N ARG A 487 10.42 -33.16 7.93
CA ARG A 487 11.16 -32.99 6.68
C ARG A 487 11.79 -31.60 6.71
N HIS A 488 13.12 -31.51 6.67
CA HIS A 488 13.84 -30.24 6.81
C HIS A 488 15.20 -30.25 6.12
N ALA A 489 15.66 -29.10 5.65
CA ALA A 489 17.02 -28.89 5.17
C ALA A 489 17.99 -28.84 6.37
N SER A 490 18.72 -29.93 6.60
CA SER A 490 19.55 -30.12 7.79
C SER A 490 20.97 -29.59 7.62
N SER A 491 21.37 -28.65 8.46
CA SER A 491 22.76 -28.15 8.53
C SER A 491 23.72 -29.11 9.24
N GLN A 492 23.19 -30.16 9.87
CA GLN A 492 23.98 -31.13 10.64
C GLN A 492 25.04 -31.78 9.74
N LYS A 493 26.28 -31.84 10.22
CA LYS A 493 27.44 -32.33 9.46
C LYS A 493 27.24 -33.73 8.86
N ALA A 494 26.47 -34.58 9.53
CA ALA A 494 26.18 -35.94 9.07
C ALA A 494 25.20 -36.00 7.87
N PHE A 495 24.43 -34.94 7.62
CA PHE A 495 23.37 -34.91 6.62
C PHE A 495 23.64 -33.87 5.54
N ARG A 496 23.78 -32.58 5.91
CA ARG A 496 24.03 -31.47 4.97
C ARG A 496 23.08 -31.46 3.76
N GLN A 497 21.83 -31.85 3.96
CA GLN A 497 20.80 -31.99 2.92
C GLN A 497 19.40 -32.02 3.53
N VAL A 498 18.37 -31.97 2.68
CA VAL A 498 16.98 -32.22 3.10
C VAL A 498 16.80 -33.70 3.45
N ILE A 499 16.29 -33.95 4.66
CA ILE A 499 16.06 -35.30 5.19
C ILE A 499 14.70 -35.38 5.88
N ASP A 500 14.21 -36.61 6.02
CA ASP A 500 13.17 -36.93 7.00
C ASP A 500 13.83 -37.37 8.30
N GLN A 501 13.59 -36.63 9.38
CA GLN A 501 14.08 -36.96 10.70
C GLN A 501 12.92 -37.13 11.68
N LYS A 502 12.85 -38.28 12.35
CA LYS A 502 11.80 -38.55 13.35
C LYS A 502 11.91 -37.54 14.48
N ILE A 503 10.80 -36.89 14.83
CA ILE A 503 10.81 -35.77 15.79
C ILE A 503 11.29 -36.26 17.16
N THR A 504 10.83 -37.43 17.61
CA THR A 504 11.26 -38.04 18.89
C THR A 504 12.76 -38.29 18.93
N ASP A 505 13.36 -38.75 17.83
CA ASP A 505 14.79 -39.06 17.75
C ASP A 505 15.61 -37.77 17.77
N TYR A 506 15.14 -36.73 17.08
CA TYR A 506 15.74 -35.40 17.13
C TYR A 506 15.82 -34.89 18.57
N PHE A 507 14.71 -34.88 19.30
CA PHE A 507 14.68 -34.40 20.69
C PHE A 507 15.36 -35.38 21.69
N GLY A 508 15.49 -36.65 21.31
CA GLY A 508 16.29 -37.63 22.02
C GLY A 508 17.77 -37.24 22.05
N VAL A 509 18.30 -36.78 20.93
CA VAL A 509 19.71 -36.39 20.75
C VAL A 509 19.96 -34.91 21.12
N TYR A 510 19.15 -34.00 20.60
CA TYR A 510 19.39 -32.56 20.70
C TYR A 510 18.61 -31.91 21.85
N LYS A 511 19.36 -31.29 22.77
CA LYS A 511 18.81 -30.69 24.00
C LYS A 511 18.55 -29.18 23.92
N SER A 512 19.03 -28.50 22.87
CA SER A 512 18.96 -27.04 22.76
C SER A 512 17.54 -26.48 22.56
N PRO A 513 16.67 -27.04 21.69
CA PRO A 513 15.31 -26.51 21.56
C PRO A 513 14.48 -26.80 22.81
N ILE A 514 13.69 -25.81 23.25
CA ILE A 514 12.85 -25.93 24.44
C ILE A 514 11.46 -26.52 24.14
N GLY A 515 11.11 -26.63 22.86
CA GLY A 515 9.82 -27.14 22.41
C GLY A 515 9.64 -26.99 20.91
N ILE A 516 8.39 -27.07 20.45
CA ILE A 516 8.00 -26.84 19.06
C ILE A 516 6.89 -25.79 18.97
N VAL A 517 6.95 -24.96 17.93
CA VAL A 517 5.81 -24.21 17.42
C VAL A 517 5.25 -24.96 16.21
N VAL A 518 3.94 -24.87 15.98
CA VAL A 518 3.30 -25.55 14.85
C VAL A 518 2.35 -24.58 14.16
N PHE A 519 2.60 -24.30 12.89
CA PHE A 519 1.78 -23.41 12.08
C PHE A 519 1.08 -24.19 10.97
N ARG A 520 -0.22 -23.99 10.83
CA ARG A 520 -1.05 -24.63 9.83
C ARG A 520 -1.31 -23.66 8.68
N PRO A 521 -0.90 -23.97 7.43
CA PRO A 521 -1.12 -23.08 6.30
C PRO A 521 -2.59 -22.68 6.14
N THR A 522 -2.84 -21.44 5.71
CA THR A 522 -4.19 -20.89 5.50
C THR A 522 -4.81 -21.33 4.16
N THR A 523 -3.99 -21.75 3.21
CA THR A 523 -4.40 -22.10 1.86
C THR A 523 -4.01 -23.53 1.50
N ASP A 524 -4.94 -24.22 0.82
CA ASP A 524 -4.68 -25.45 0.08
C ASP A 524 -4.04 -25.13 -1.29
N PHE A 525 -3.70 -26.17 -2.07
CA PHE A 525 -3.10 -26.01 -3.40
C PHE A 525 -4.03 -25.27 -4.37
N VAL A 526 -3.47 -24.31 -5.12
CA VAL A 526 -4.14 -23.73 -6.29
C VAL A 526 -4.27 -24.81 -7.37
N GLN A 527 -5.45 -24.90 -8.01
CA GLN A 527 -5.64 -25.84 -9.12
C GLN A 527 -4.72 -25.49 -10.29
N GLN A 528 -4.08 -26.51 -10.86
CA GLN A 528 -3.24 -26.32 -12.03
C GLN A 528 -4.08 -25.99 -13.26
N THR A 529 -3.83 -24.84 -13.87
CA THR A 529 -4.36 -24.51 -15.19
C THR A 529 -3.59 -25.29 -16.26
N PRO A 530 -4.25 -25.88 -17.27
CA PRO A 530 -3.55 -26.52 -18.39
C PRO A 530 -2.59 -25.51 -19.04
N PRO A 531 -1.37 -25.92 -19.43
CA PRO A 531 -0.52 -25.05 -20.23
C PRO A 531 -1.27 -24.75 -21.53
N ALA A 532 -1.40 -23.46 -21.88
CA ALA A 532 -1.67 -23.11 -23.26
C ALA A 532 -0.57 -23.77 -24.11
N VAL A 533 -0.96 -24.64 -25.04
CA VAL A 533 -0.02 -25.25 -25.98
C VAL A 533 0.41 -24.15 -26.95
N GLU A 534 1.47 -23.42 -26.60
CA GLU A 534 2.24 -22.68 -27.59
C GLU A 534 3.31 -23.61 -28.20
N PRO A 535 3.45 -23.64 -29.54
CA PRO A 535 4.47 -24.45 -30.17
C PRO A 535 5.86 -23.94 -29.77
N THR A 536 6.67 -24.84 -29.23
CA THR A 536 8.09 -24.58 -28.91
C THR A 536 8.85 -24.20 -30.18
N ALA A 537 9.18 -22.91 -30.32
CA ALA A 537 10.23 -22.45 -31.22
C ALA A 537 11.60 -22.80 -30.61
N PRO A 538 12.61 -23.12 -31.43
CA PRO A 538 13.92 -23.55 -30.94
C PRO A 538 14.63 -22.40 -30.23
N VAL A 539 15.31 -22.74 -29.13
CA VAL A 539 16.19 -21.82 -28.39
C VAL A 539 17.37 -21.44 -29.29
N GLU A 540 17.32 -20.23 -29.87
CA GLU A 540 18.47 -19.59 -30.49
C GLU A 540 19.17 -18.66 -29.49
N THR A 541 20.48 -18.80 -29.42
CA THR A 541 21.39 -17.95 -28.65
C THR A 541 21.33 -16.50 -29.09
N MET A 542 21.28 -15.58 -28.10
CA MET A 542 21.33 -14.11 -28.19
C MET A 542 21.85 -13.53 -29.52
N PRO A 543 21.08 -12.61 -30.13
CA PRO A 543 21.52 -11.21 -30.12
C PRO A 543 20.39 -10.18 -29.92
N THR A 544 20.74 -9.09 -29.22
CA THR A 544 20.12 -7.73 -29.20
C THR A 544 18.58 -7.59 -29.14
N ALA A 545 18.12 -7.05 -28.00
CA ALA A 545 16.84 -6.35 -27.70
C ALA A 545 15.64 -6.50 -28.67
N PRO A 546 14.48 -7.02 -28.23
CA PRO A 546 13.28 -7.07 -29.07
C PRO A 546 12.46 -5.77 -28.95
N THR A 547 12.16 -5.15 -30.09
CA THR A 547 11.02 -4.25 -30.26
C THR A 547 9.71 -5.06 -30.26
N ALA A 548 8.74 -4.67 -29.44
CA ALA A 548 7.43 -5.32 -29.34
C ALA A 548 6.59 -5.15 -30.63
N ASN A 549 5.92 -6.22 -31.08
CA ASN A 549 4.95 -6.16 -32.18
C ASN A 549 3.57 -5.71 -31.65
N THR A 550 2.90 -4.81 -32.37
CA THR A 550 1.56 -4.30 -32.04
C THR A 550 0.44 -5.26 -32.48
N VAL A 551 -0.63 -5.34 -31.70
CA VAL A 551 -1.86 -6.11 -31.96
C VAL A 551 -3.05 -5.14 -31.99
N GLU A 552 -4.01 -5.32 -32.90
CA GLU A 552 -5.15 -4.37 -33.02
C GLU A 552 -6.30 -4.65 -32.05
N LYS A 553 -6.46 -5.91 -31.60
CA LYS A 553 -7.53 -6.33 -30.68
C LYS A 553 -7.18 -7.61 -29.92
N LEU A 554 -7.71 -7.74 -28.71
CA LEU A 554 -7.65 -8.92 -27.86
C LEU A 554 -9.07 -9.37 -27.52
N THR A 555 -9.32 -10.68 -27.46
CA THR A 555 -10.65 -11.25 -27.17
C THR A 555 -10.55 -12.36 -26.13
N GLN A 556 -11.39 -12.31 -25.09
CA GLN A 556 -11.56 -13.37 -24.11
C GLN A 556 -12.99 -13.35 -23.55
N ASN A 557 -13.58 -14.52 -23.33
CA ASN A 557 -14.95 -14.67 -22.77
C ASN A 557 -15.99 -13.77 -23.48
N ASP A 558 -15.98 -13.77 -24.82
CA ASP A 558 -16.86 -12.96 -25.69
C ASP A 558 -16.80 -11.44 -25.47
N VAL A 559 -15.76 -10.97 -24.78
CA VAL A 559 -15.39 -9.57 -24.64
C VAL A 559 -14.16 -9.31 -25.52
N THR A 560 -14.27 -8.34 -26.41
CA THR A 560 -13.18 -7.88 -27.27
C THR A 560 -12.76 -6.47 -26.88
N VAL A 561 -11.47 -6.25 -26.70
CA VAL A 561 -10.85 -4.95 -26.46
C VAL A 561 -9.98 -4.59 -27.65
N ALA A 562 -10.22 -3.43 -28.26
CA ALA A 562 -9.43 -2.91 -29.36
C ALA A 562 -8.79 -1.57 -28.98
N ALA A 563 -7.51 -1.41 -29.29
CA ALA A 563 -6.75 -0.17 -29.13
C ALA A 563 -5.49 -0.17 -30.02
N ASN A 564 -4.93 1.01 -30.29
CA ASN A 564 -3.78 1.18 -31.20
C ASN A 564 -2.43 0.85 -30.54
N ASN A 565 -2.41 0.63 -29.22
CA ASN A 565 -1.21 0.44 -28.39
C ASN A 565 -1.13 -0.95 -27.75
N LEU A 566 -1.98 -1.91 -28.15
CA LEU A 566 -1.85 -3.28 -27.64
C LEU A 566 -0.62 -3.93 -28.28
N THR A 567 0.10 -4.74 -27.53
CA THR A 567 1.24 -5.51 -28.02
C THR A 567 0.98 -7.00 -27.82
N THR A 568 1.87 -7.84 -28.35
CA THR A 568 1.84 -9.28 -28.08
C THR A 568 2.02 -9.62 -26.59
N ASN A 569 2.48 -8.67 -25.76
CA ASN A 569 2.67 -8.85 -24.32
C ASN A 569 1.46 -8.34 -23.51
N THR A 570 0.45 -7.75 -24.15
CA THR A 570 -0.77 -7.33 -23.49
C THR A 570 -1.71 -8.53 -23.28
N VAL A 571 -2.08 -8.76 -22.03
CA VAL A 571 -2.96 -9.82 -21.54
C VAL A 571 -4.32 -9.21 -21.17
N LEU A 572 -5.37 -9.63 -21.87
CA LEU A 572 -6.76 -9.38 -21.49
C LEU A 572 -7.20 -10.49 -20.52
N SER A 573 -7.78 -10.11 -19.38
CA SER A 573 -8.42 -11.01 -18.42
C SER A 573 -9.86 -10.56 -18.17
N VAL A 574 -10.84 -11.44 -18.42
CA VAL A 574 -12.28 -11.14 -18.35
C VAL A 574 -12.97 -12.18 -17.47
N THR A 575 -13.55 -11.74 -16.35
CA THR A 575 -14.25 -12.62 -15.39
C THR A 575 -15.71 -12.19 -15.24
N PRO A 576 -16.69 -13.05 -15.58
CA PRO A 576 -18.10 -12.79 -15.25
C PRO A 576 -18.30 -12.73 -13.73
N VAL A 577 -19.05 -11.74 -13.25
CA VAL A 577 -19.33 -11.56 -11.82
C VAL A 577 -20.76 -12.06 -11.52
N GLU A 578 -20.85 -13.15 -10.75
CA GLU A 578 -22.13 -13.79 -10.39
C GLU A 578 -22.77 -13.23 -9.11
N SER A 579 -22.05 -12.43 -8.33
CA SER A 579 -22.51 -11.86 -7.06
C SER A 579 -23.38 -10.60 -7.27
N GLU A 580 -24.37 -10.40 -6.39
CA GLU A 580 -25.18 -9.18 -6.37
C GLU A 580 -24.32 -7.91 -6.16
N ILE A 581 -24.41 -6.96 -7.10
CA ILE A 581 -23.75 -5.67 -7.01
C ILE A 581 -24.70 -4.65 -6.38
N LYS A 582 -24.37 -4.16 -5.19
CA LYS A 582 -25.21 -3.22 -4.41
C LYS A 582 -25.63 -2.00 -5.22
N ALA A 583 -24.72 -1.42 -6.01
CA ALA A 583 -25.00 -0.25 -6.85
C ALA A 583 -26.06 -0.50 -7.94
N LEU A 584 -26.29 -1.76 -8.35
CA LEU A 584 -27.24 -2.12 -9.40
C LEU A 584 -28.64 -2.41 -8.86
N GLY A 585 -28.81 -2.58 -7.54
CA GLY A 585 -30.10 -2.92 -6.93
C GLY A 585 -30.69 -4.20 -7.54
N ASN A 586 -31.98 -4.18 -7.89
CA ASN A 586 -32.68 -5.33 -8.48
C ASN A 586 -32.66 -5.33 -10.02
N ALA A 587 -31.74 -4.58 -10.66
CA ALA A 587 -31.67 -4.51 -12.11
C ALA A 587 -31.21 -5.86 -12.70
N LEU A 588 -31.87 -6.32 -13.77
CA LEU A 588 -31.40 -7.47 -14.53
C LEU A 588 -30.14 -7.06 -15.31
N ALA A 589 -28.97 -7.54 -14.87
CA ALA A 589 -27.69 -7.15 -15.43
C ALA A 589 -26.71 -8.31 -15.60
N SER A 590 -25.87 -8.23 -16.63
CA SER A 590 -24.64 -9.04 -16.74
C SER A 590 -23.46 -8.18 -16.35
N VAL A 591 -22.60 -8.65 -15.45
CA VAL A 591 -21.44 -7.89 -14.96
C VAL A 591 -20.17 -8.62 -15.33
N TYR A 592 -19.19 -7.89 -15.88
CA TYR A 592 -17.90 -8.40 -16.31
C TYR A 592 -16.79 -7.60 -15.62
N ASP A 593 -15.94 -8.29 -14.87
CA ASP A 593 -14.67 -7.74 -14.41
C ASP A 593 -13.65 -7.88 -15.53
N ILE A 594 -13.31 -6.76 -16.16
CA ILE A 594 -12.39 -6.71 -17.29
C ILE A 594 -11.10 -6.10 -16.77
N THR A 595 -9.97 -6.72 -17.06
CA THR A 595 -8.62 -6.25 -16.76
C THR A 595 -7.75 -6.39 -18.02
N LEU A 596 -6.89 -5.42 -18.27
CA LEU A 596 -5.97 -5.42 -19.40
C LEU A 596 -4.59 -5.06 -18.89
N MET A 597 -3.65 -6.00 -18.95
CA MET A 597 -2.33 -5.85 -18.36
C MET A 597 -1.22 -6.15 -19.35
N GLU A 598 -0.16 -5.37 -19.40
CA GLU A 598 1.06 -5.69 -20.15
C GLU A 598 2.23 -5.77 -19.16
N ASN A 599 2.97 -6.89 -19.18
CA ASN A 599 4.05 -7.16 -18.23
C ASN A 599 3.65 -6.98 -16.74
N GLY A 600 2.39 -7.28 -16.41
CA GLY A 600 1.85 -7.18 -15.04
C GLY A 600 1.38 -5.78 -14.63
N VAL A 601 1.28 -4.82 -15.56
CA VAL A 601 0.78 -3.46 -15.30
C VAL A 601 -0.47 -3.18 -16.11
N ASN A 602 -1.48 -2.52 -15.52
CA ASN A 602 -2.68 -2.10 -16.25
C ASN A 602 -2.33 -1.20 -17.44
N VAL A 603 -2.73 -1.60 -18.65
CA VAL A 603 -2.50 -0.83 -19.86
C VAL A 603 -3.42 0.39 -19.83
N GLN A 604 -2.84 1.57 -19.98
CA GLN A 604 -3.55 2.85 -20.06
C GLN A 604 -3.72 3.25 -21.53
N GLY A 605 -4.87 3.82 -21.88
CA GLY A 605 -5.16 4.22 -23.26
C GLY A 605 -6.65 4.39 -23.53
N ASP A 606 -7.01 4.76 -24.75
CA ASP A 606 -8.40 4.77 -25.19
C ASP A 606 -8.77 3.41 -25.78
N PHE A 607 -9.65 2.69 -25.09
CA PHE A 607 -10.06 1.35 -25.46
C PHE A 607 -11.48 1.34 -26.00
N THR A 608 -11.71 0.52 -27.02
CA THR A 608 -13.06 0.15 -27.47
C THR A 608 -13.36 -1.26 -26.98
N VAL A 609 -14.35 -1.38 -26.10
CA VAL A 609 -14.79 -2.67 -25.54
C VAL A 609 -16.06 -3.10 -26.26
N THR A 610 -16.10 -4.34 -26.73
CA THR A 610 -17.26 -4.97 -27.38
C THR A 610 -17.62 -6.26 -26.66
N ILE A 611 -18.84 -6.35 -26.15
CA ILE A 611 -19.35 -7.48 -25.35
C ILE A 611 -20.52 -8.13 -26.10
N ALA A 612 -20.50 -9.44 -26.24
CA ALA A 612 -21.64 -10.18 -26.80
C ALA A 612 -22.85 -10.15 -25.85
N LYS A 613 -24.06 -10.05 -26.42
CA LYS A 613 -25.33 -10.17 -25.70
C LYS A 613 -26.27 -11.15 -26.37
N THR A 614 -27.18 -11.73 -25.60
CA THR A 614 -28.22 -12.62 -26.12
C THR A 614 -29.08 -11.90 -27.16
N LYS A 615 -29.22 -12.51 -28.34
CA LYS A 615 -30.03 -11.96 -29.44
C LYS A 615 -31.48 -11.72 -28.98
N GLY A 616 -31.96 -10.49 -29.14
CA GLY A 616 -33.31 -10.07 -28.73
C GLY A 616 -33.38 -9.35 -27.38
N ASN A 617 -32.33 -9.40 -26.55
CA ASN A 617 -32.26 -8.60 -25.34
C ASN A 617 -31.79 -7.18 -25.65
N THR A 618 -32.53 -6.17 -25.20
CA THR A 618 -32.16 -4.76 -25.34
C THR A 618 -31.43 -4.30 -24.08
N VAL A 619 -30.19 -3.82 -24.23
CA VAL A 619 -29.46 -3.18 -23.14
C VAL A 619 -29.93 -1.74 -23.04
N THR A 620 -30.34 -1.29 -21.85
CA THR A 620 -30.81 0.08 -21.60
C THR A 620 -29.69 0.98 -21.12
N ASN A 621 -28.74 0.44 -20.35
CA ASN A 621 -27.60 1.19 -19.80
C ASN A 621 -26.37 0.28 -19.72
N VAL A 622 -25.20 0.88 -19.87
CA VAL A 622 -23.91 0.29 -19.51
C VAL A 622 -23.35 1.10 -18.36
N TYR A 623 -22.92 0.44 -17.29
CA TYR A 623 -22.30 1.10 -16.14
C TYR A 623 -20.87 0.63 -15.93
N TYR A 624 -19.98 1.57 -15.62
CA TYR A 624 -18.78 1.27 -14.83
C TYR A 624 -19.20 1.11 -13.37
N VAL A 625 -18.66 0.11 -12.67
CA VAL A 625 -18.97 -0.19 -11.27
C VAL A 625 -17.67 -0.18 -10.46
N SER A 626 -17.67 0.49 -9.30
CA SER A 626 -16.50 0.50 -8.42
C SER A 626 -16.12 -0.90 -7.94
N GLU A 627 -14.84 -1.09 -7.59
CA GLU A 627 -14.30 -2.40 -7.21
C GLU A 627 -15.05 -3.03 -6.01
N ASP A 628 -15.49 -2.21 -5.06
CA ASP A 628 -16.29 -2.60 -3.90
C ASP A 628 -17.79 -2.78 -4.19
N GLY A 629 -18.23 -2.53 -5.42
CA GLY A 629 -19.61 -2.68 -5.89
C GLY A 629 -20.61 -1.65 -5.34
N THR A 630 -20.14 -0.56 -4.73
CA THR A 630 -21.01 0.41 -4.03
C THR A 630 -21.43 1.61 -4.88
N THR A 631 -20.65 1.97 -5.90
CA THR A 631 -20.94 3.10 -6.80
C THR A 631 -20.96 2.66 -8.26
N LYS A 632 -21.63 3.43 -9.11
CA LYS A 632 -21.67 3.21 -10.56
C LYS A 632 -21.72 4.51 -11.35
N GLU A 633 -21.15 4.49 -12.55
CA GLU A 633 -21.14 5.60 -13.51
C GLU A 633 -21.68 5.11 -14.86
N GLU A 634 -22.58 5.86 -15.49
CA GLU A 634 -23.18 5.49 -16.77
C GLU A 634 -22.21 5.78 -17.94
N ILE A 635 -22.04 4.81 -18.82
CA ILE A 635 -21.15 4.90 -19.98
C ILE A 635 -21.97 4.98 -21.26
N PRO A 636 -21.69 5.96 -22.14
CA PRO A 636 -22.24 5.98 -23.49
C PRO A 636 -21.85 4.73 -24.26
N PHE A 637 -22.85 4.06 -24.85
CA PHE A 637 -22.63 2.84 -25.62
C PHE A 637 -23.46 2.83 -26.89
N THR A 638 -23.08 1.96 -27.82
CA THR A 638 -23.86 1.58 -29.00
C THR A 638 -24.17 0.09 -28.92
N GLN A 639 -25.25 -0.37 -29.54
CA GLN A 639 -25.57 -1.79 -29.57
C GLN A 639 -26.09 -2.23 -30.93
N THR A 640 -25.83 -3.49 -31.26
CA THR A 640 -26.43 -4.22 -32.38
C THR A 640 -27.41 -5.27 -31.84
N GLU A 641 -27.97 -6.13 -32.69
CA GLU A 641 -28.79 -7.26 -32.22
C GLU A 641 -28.00 -8.19 -31.28
N THR A 642 -26.68 -8.31 -31.46
CA THR A 642 -25.84 -9.34 -30.81
C THR A 642 -24.69 -8.80 -29.96
N HIS A 643 -24.37 -7.50 -30.03
CA HIS A 643 -23.24 -6.93 -29.29
C HIS A 643 -23.55 -5.56 -28.69
N VAL A 644 -22.83 -5.19 -27.64
CA VAL A 644 -22.75 -3.86 -27.05
C VAL A 644 -21.31 -3.36 -27.16
N THR A 645 -21.12 -2.13 -27.60
CA THR A 645 -19.80 -1.50 -27.76
C THR A 645 -19.76 -0.16 -27.04
N PHE A 646 -18.74 0.05 -26.21
CA PHE A 646 -18.49 1.30 -25.49
C PHE A 646 -16.99 1.63 -25.46
N LYS A 647 -16.67 2.86 -25.08
CA LYS A 647 -15.28 3.31 -24.91
C LYS A 647 -14.94 3.47 -23.44
N THR A 648 -13.69 3.19 -23.08
CA THR A 648 -13.18 3.40 -21.72
C THR A 648 -11.69 3.73 -21.73
N THR A 649 -11.21 4.33 -20.64
CA THR A 649 -9.80 4.64 -20.42
C THR A 649 -9.11 3.75 -19.38
N HIS A 650 -9.89 2.93 -18.68
CA HIS A 650 -9.43 2.06 -17.60
C HIS A 650 -10.30 0.80 -17.51
N PHE A 651 -9.88 -0.18 -16.72
CA PHE A 651 -10.52 -1.49 -16.66
C PHE A 651 -10.85 -1.86 -15.20
N SER A 652 -12.09 -2.32 -14.98
CA SER A 652 -12.64 -2.87 -13.73
C SER A 652 -14.00 -3.52 -14.12
N LYS A 653 -15.03 -3.41 -13.28
CA LYS A 653 -16.34 -4.04 -13.48
C LYS A 653 -17.25 -3.21 -14.38
N TYR A 654 -17.79 -3.83 -15.43
CA TYR A 654 -18.75 -3.26 -16.34
C TYR A 654 -20.07 -4.03 -16.33
N ALA A 655 -21.18 -3.33 -16.13
CA ALA A 655 -22.51 -3.91 -16.04
C ALA A 655 -23.37 -3.53 -17.26
N LEU A 656 -23.87 -4.53 -17.98
CA LEU A 656 -24.88 -4.40 -19.03
C LEU A 656 -26.27 -4.61 -18.42
N VAL A 657 -27.08 -3.56 -18.33
CA VAL A 657 -28.44 -3.63 -17.77
C VAL A 657 -29.47 -3.81 -18.88
N TYR A 658 -30.37 -4.78 -18.72
CA TYR A 658 -31.36 -5.14 -19.74
C TYR A 658 -32.76 -4.58 -19.43
N ALA A 659 -33.52 -4.31 -20.48
CA ALA A 659 -34.93 -3.95 -20.37
C ALA A 659 -35.76 -5.10 -19.76
N THR A 660 -36.50 -4.83 -18.70
CA THR A 660 -37.47 -5.78 -18.11
C THR A 660 -38.84 -5.62 -18.77
N GLU A 661 -39.61 -6.71 -18.93
CA GLU A 661 -40.89 -6.75 -19.67
C GLU A 661 -42.03 -5.84 -19.14
N GLN A 662 -41.83 -5.04 -18.08
CA GLN A 662 -42.82 -4.09 -17.54
C GLN A 662 -42.64 -2.62 -17.99
N GLY A 663 -41.88 -2.35 -19.05
CA GLY A 663 -41.67 -0.99 -19.58
C GLY A 663 -42.53 -0.61 -20.80
N ASN A 664 -43.49 -1.43 -21.23
CA ASN A 664 -44.25 -1.20 -22.46
C ASN A 664 -45.69 -0.76 -22.17
N LYS A 665 -45.85 0.51 -21.75
CA LYS A 665 -47.03 1.38 -21.97
C LYS A 665 -46.93 2.63 -21.09
N GLN A 666 -46.43 3.72 -21.66
CA GLN A 666 -47.14 5.00 -21.78
C GLN A 666 -46.17 6.06 -22.31
N GLU A 667 -46.22 6.28 -23.62
CA GLU A 667 -45.97 7.59 -24.17
C GLU A 667 -47.14 7.95 -25.09
N ASN A 668 -47.48 9.24 -25.06
CA ASN A 668 -48.39 9.99 -25.92
C ASN A 668 -49.88 10.00 -25.57
N THR A 669 -50.31 11.04 -24.85
CA THR A 669 -51.20 12.07 -25.47
C THR A 669 -51.19 13.40 -24.69
N VAL A 670 -50.63 14.41 -25.35
CA VAL A 670 -51.04 15.81 -25.56
C VAL A 670 -52.21 16.40 -24.74
N GLU A 671 -51.97 17.66 -24.31
CA GLU A 671 -52.89 18.81 -24.18
C GLU A 671 -53.39 19.34 -22.82
N ASN A 672 -53.11 20.64 -22.66
CA ASN A 672 -53.63 21.65 -21.75
C ASN A 672 -55.09 21.48 -21.27
N LYS A 673 -55.32 21.74 -19.97
CA LYS A 673 -56.34 22.72 -19.53
C LYS A 673 -56.16 23.16 -18.07
N GLN A 674 -56.24 24.47 -17.88
CA GLN A 674 -56.43 25.17 -16.61
C GLN A 674 -57.71 24.68 -15.90
N GLU A 675 -57.72 24.62 -14.57
CA GLU A 675 -58.60 25.46 -13.75
C GLU A 675 -58.35 25.35 -12.23
N ASN A 676 -58.57 26.49 -11.59
CA ASN A 676 -58.43 26.80 -10.17
C ASN A 676 -59.27 25.90 -9.24
N LYS A 677 -58.72 25.60 -8.06
CA LYS A 677 -59.52 25.68 -6.82
C LYS A 677 -58.69 26.02 -5.59
N VAL A 678 -58.90 27.24 -5.13
CA VAL A 678 -58.50 27.78 -3.82
C VAL A 678 -59.37 27.14 -2.73
N THR A 679 -58.76 26.64 -1.64
CA THR A 679 -59.14 27.00 -0.26
C THR A 679 -58.15 26.47 0.81
N THR A 680 -57.58 27.45 1.54
CA THR A 680 -57.34 27.53 3.00
C THR A 680 -56.31 26.66 3.72
N LEU A 681 -55.29 27.35 4.26
CA LEU A 681 -54.45 27.01 5.42
C LEU A 681 -55.25 27.06 6.73
N PRO A 682 -54.75 26.38 7.79
CA PRO A 682 -54.52 27.10 9.03
C PRO A 682 -53.10 26.94 9.60
N GLU A 683 -52.78 27.88 10.48
CA GLU A 683 -51.49 28.24 11.08
C GLU A 683 -51.05 27.38 12.28
N THR A 684 -49.72 27.48 12.53
CA THR A 684 -49.00 27.44 13.81
C THR A 684 -48.85 26.14 14.62
N GLY A 685 -47.59 25.78 14.83
CA GLY A 685 -47.13 24.82 15.84
C GLY A 685 -45.61 24.88 15.96
N SER A 686 -45.12 25.78 16.82
CA SER A 686 -43.73 25.92 17.25
C SER A 686 -43.21 24.67 17.94
N VAL A 687 -42.01 24.19 17.58
CA VAL A 687 -41.26 23.19 18.37
C VAL A 687 -39.90 23.76 18.73
N THR A 688 -39.77 24.09 20.02
CA THR A 688 -38.52 24.49 20.68
C THR A 688 -37.68 23.27 21.07
N TYR A 689 -36.38 23.38 20.87
CA TYR A 689 -35.34 22.48 21.36
C TYR A 689 -35.36 22.39 22.90
N LEU A 690 -35.17 21.18 23.44
CA LEU A 690 -34.86 20.95 24.85
C LEU A 690 -33.53 20.19 24.98
N PRO A 691 -32.56 20.68 25.78
CA PRO A 691 -31.32 19.97 26.10
C PRO A 691 -31.51 19.06 27.32
N ILE A 692 -30.88 17.88 27.29
CA ILE A 692 -30.83 16.96 28.43
C ILE A 692 -29.75 17.45 29.40
N ALA A 693 -30.18 17.90 30.58
CA ALA A 693 -29.32 18.23 31.71
C ALA A 693 -29.08 16.98 32.59
N ILE A 694 -27.82 16.78 32.98
CA ILE A 694 -27.38 15.75 33.92
C ILE A 694 -27.65 16.24 35.35
N LEU A 695 -28.35 15.40 36.12
CA LEU A 695 -28.66 15.57 37.54
C LEU A 695 -27.58 14.87 38.38
N MET A 696 -26.85 15.60 39.23
CA MET A 696 -26.15 15.05 40.39
C MET A 696 -26.46 15.90 41.62
N LEU A 697 -27.04 15.27 42.66
CA LEU A 697 -27.10 15.85 44.00
C LEU A 697 -26.87 14.76 45.07
N LEU A 698 -25.71 14.87 45.71
CA LEU A 698 -25.36 14.78 47.14
C LEU A 698 -25.95 13.68 48.04
N LEU A 699 -25.03 13.01 48.79
CA LEU A 699 -25.05 12.96 50.26
C LEU A 699 -23.66 12.69 50.85
N SER A 700 -23.47 13.20 52.06
CA SER A 700 -22.24 13.63 52.76
C SER A 700 -21.70 12.65 53.83
N VAL A 701 -20.60 13.08 54.48
CA VAL A 701 -19.97 12.69 55.78
C VAL A 701 -18.62 11.99 55.54
N GLY A 702 -17.43 12.46 55.95
CA GLY A 702 -17.01 13.46 56.93
C GLY A 702 -16.02 12.79 57.90
N PHE A 703 -14.72 13.07 57.84
CA PHE A 703 -13.82 13.07 59.01
C PHE A 703 -12.47 13.76 58.71
N MET A 704 -12.11 14.68 59.60
CA MET A 704 -10.84 15.41 59.68
C MET A 704 -9.68 14.49 60.12
N SER A 705 -8.47 14.72 59.61
CA SER A 705 -7.35 15.08 60.49
C SER A 705 -6.15 15.67 59.77
N VAL A 706 -5.68 16.75 60.38
CA VAL A 706 -4.55 17.61 60.07
C VAL A 706 -3.23 16.96 60.51
N ARG A 707 -2.15 17.13 59.72
CA ARG A 707 -0.82 17.55 60.24
C ARG A 707 0.22 17.71 59.13
N LYS A 708 0.69 18.94 58.92
CA LYS A 708 2.11 19.29 59.08
C LYS A 708 2.30 20.80 58.92
N GLU A 709 2.59 21.46 60.04
CA GLU A 709 3.41 22.68 60.05
C GLU A 709 4.87 22.27 60.02
N LYS A 710 5.64 22.79 59.06
CA LYS A 710 6.62 23.86 59.29
C LYS A 710 7.24 24.29 57.97
#